data_AF-A0A2N7NMI0-F1
#
_entry.id   AF-A0A2N7NMI0-F1
#
_cell.length_a   1.000
_cell.length_b   1.000
_cell.length_c   1.000
_cell.angle_alpha   90.00
_cell.angle_beta   90.00
_cell.angle_gamma   90.00
#
_symmetry.space_group_name_H-M   'P 1'
#
loop_
_entity.id
_entity.type
_entity.pdbx_description
1 polymer ?
#
loop_
_entity_poly.entity_id
_entity_poly.type
_entity_poly.pdbx_seq_one_letter_code
_entity_poly.pdbx_strand_id
1 'polypeptide(L)'
;MKYKQVIYLMTAVASAPVYATTVDLDFSNHVEATNGSSSWAGPTYDGSSMHFLNVGTHDGKTIDAKVSSSVFGDATFLFHAPNYKVGATQPSGDIGFLYQTNSAGSAGLTYTFEFYDGTDGLSGTFSVPYTLPEFDMIGYDIDGEPVQSEQVRVFKSEGFYSYQLGSASASLTAEESADGTSVLFTGPGTNYSETDTSGAVKFTYKNTSIVTLQFETVTSSSSSFPNPIFSAFDGNWDLSGFTTPIESSDESDFGDAPDSYGTLQASNGAEHAISSTLYLGASVDADTDGQPGASSNGDDLDVGGNDEDGITLLTNLEVGLDSLINVNVVGSGYLQAWADWDMNGSFEDDEQLLKNHSVVDGSQVVPIRVGDDAVVGSVQTRFRLASSPNIPSDGYVGDGEVEDYVFNVTDPGTTVQHSNYYTAAFEDNWPEVGDFDLNDVVVYYRTTILSKEDAVLRMDITGTIMAYGASYGNGLGWKLDGFDESDVDLQTARVQKNGATRVNISPFTGEDKSVASPGGDLVVVASLNLKNDLPINGECMFHRTNPSCSPTLEADQMTFSISLPFASGNEPTASSLMPLSGFDPFIFGAGAGYYHGDSFSTSPGKDLEIHTADFPPTSRGTLVSDFYGIAQDDSDPSSDKYYRTTQNMPWGILISSPWNHPSEYIDVSEVYPEFAEWATSGGASKPTWYQNPNANKTWSTED
;
A
#
# COMPACT_ATOMS: atom_id res chain seq x y z
N MET A 1 15.07 -35.27 39.16
CA MET A 1 15.24 -33.81 39.07
C MET A 1 13.96 -33.25 38.51
N LYS A 2 13.27 -32.37 39.25
CA LYS A 2 12.01 -31.74 38.83
C LYS A 2 12.37 -30.47 38.06
N TYR A 3 12.11 -30.44 36.76
CA TYR A 3 12.23 -29.23 35.95
C TYR A 3 10.99 -28.36 36.21
N LYS A 4 11.20 -27.14 36.71
CA LYS A 4 10.19 -26.09 36.82
C LYS A 4 10.03 -25.47 35.43
N GLN A 5 8.85 -25.59 34.84
CA GLN A 5 8.42 -24.71 33.76
C GLN A 5 8.21 -23.31 34.34
N VAL A 6 8.94 -22.33 33.79
CA VAL A 6 8.69 -20.91 34.01
C VAL A 6 7.75 -20.50 32.88
N ILE A 7 6.49 -20.23 33.24
CA ILE A 7 5.51 -19.62 32.34
C ILE A 7 5.83 -18.13 32.35
N TYR A 8 6.31 -17.59 31.23
CA TYR A 8 6.31 -16.16 30.99
C TYR A 8 4.87 -15.73 30.72
N LEU A 9 4.24 -15.11 31.71
CA LEU A 9 2.99 -14.40 31.53
C LEU A 9 3.35 -13.07 30.85
N MET A 10 3.25 -13.00 29.52
CA MET A 10 3.21 -11.72 28.83
C MET A 10 1.89 -11.06 29.23
N THR A 11 1.96 -10.11 30.16
CA THR A 11 0.91 -9.11 30.33
C THR A 11 0.99 -8.18 29.13
N ALA A 12 0.21 -8.47 28.09
CA ALA A 12 -0.13 -7.47 27.10
C ALA A 12 -0.84 -6.33 27.86
N VAL A 13 -0.14 -5.22 28.04
CA VAL A 13 -0.79 -3.97 28.40
C VAL A 13 -1.49 -3.55 27.12
N ALA A 14 -2.80 -3.84 27.02
CA ALA A 14 -3.61 -3.19 26.02
C ALA A 14 -3.55 -1.68 26.33
N SER A 15 -2.74 -0.95 25.57
CA SER A 15 -2.89 0.49 25.44
C SER A 15 -4.32 0.69 24.94
N ALA A 16 -5.14 1.37 25.75
CA ALA A 16 -6.38 1.93 25.22
C ALA A 16 -5.98 2.86 24.06
N PRO A 17 -6.67 2.84 22.91
CA PRO A 17 -6.41 3.78 21.84
C PRO A 17 -6.48 5.19 22.42
N VAL A 18 -5.40 5.94 22.28
CA VAL A 18 -5.39 7.37 22.59
C VAL A 18 -6.13 8.02 21.44
N TYR A 19 -7.45 8.13 21.56
CA TYR A 19 -8.24 8.94 20.63
C TYR A 19 -7.61 10.34 20.57
N ALA A 20 -7.48 10.90 19.35
CA ALA A 20 -7.05 12.27 19.15
C ALA A 20 -7.85 13.19 20.07
N THR A 21 -7.18 14.10 20.78
CA THR A 21 -7.88 15.07 21.62
C THR A 21 -8.57 16.08 20.70
N THR A 22 -9.88 15.98 20.55
CA THR A 22 -10.70 16.96 19.84
C THR A 22 -10.40 18.37 20.36
N VAL A 23 -10.08 19.30 19.45
CA VAL A 23 -9.80 20.69 19.78
C VAL A 23 -11.11 21.45 19.92
N ASP A 24 -11.28 22.08 21.07
CA ASP A 24 -12.42 22.93 21.36
C ASP A 24 -12.17 24.35 20.80
N LEU A 25 -13.06 24.84 19.92
CA LEU A 25 -12.91 26.14 19.26
C LEU A 25 -13.81 27.22 19.90
N ASP A 26 -13.21 28.34 20.31
CA ASP A 26 -13.87 29.51 20.91
C ASP A 26 -13.47 30.81 20.19
N PHE A 27 -14.42 31.43 19.48
CA PHE A 27 -14.19 32.67 18.74
C PHE A 27 -14.40 33.94 19.58
N SER A 28 -14.39 33.88 20.91
CA SER A 28 -14.65 35.04 21.79
C SER A 28 -13.61 36.18 21.67
N ASN A 29 -12.38 35.88 21.23
CA ASN A 29 -11.23 36.78 21.26
C ASN A 29 -10.97 37.47 19.91
N HIS A 30 -11.98 38.13 19.37
CA HIS A 30 -11.88 38.91 18.13
C HIS A 30 -10.91 40.11 18.27
N VAL A 31 -10.00 40.25 17.31
CA VAL A 31 -8.94 41.27 17.30
C VAL A 31 -9.47 42.63 16.88
N GLU A 32 -10.29 42.68 15.83
CA GLU A 32 -10.80 43.94 15.29
C GLU A 32 -11.90 44.54 16.18
N ALA A 33 -11.96 45.88 16.21
CA ALA A 33 -13.06 46.57 16.88
C ALA A 33 -14.35 46.39 16.08
N THR A 34 -15.41 45.93 16.74
CA THR A 34 -16.77 45.89 16.16
C THR A 34 -17.21 47.30 15.79
N ASN A 35 -17.85 47.45 14.62
CA ASN A 35 -18.25 48.74 14.06
C ASN A 35 -19.77 48.88 13.86
N GLY A 36 -20.54 47.87 14.26
CA GLY A 36 -22.00 47.89 14.30
C GLY A 36 -22.58 47.12 15.49
N SER A 37 -23.91 47.07 15.55
CA SER A 37 -24.64 46.21 16.49
C SER A 37 -26.04 45.91 15.98
N SER A 38 -26.49 44.67 16.20
CA SER A 38 -27.85 44.18 16.00
C SER A 38 -28.54 43.91 17.34
N SER A 39 -29.85 44.13 17.40
CA SER A 39 -30.62 43.87 18.63
C SER A 39 -30.70 42.39 19.01
N TRP A 40 -30.54 41.50 18.03
CA TRP A 40 -30.59 40.05 18.22
C TRP A 40 -29.19 39.41 18.09
N ALA A 41 -28.30 39.92 17.22
CA ALA A 41 -26.95 39.36 17.05
C ALA A 41 -25.86 39.97 17.96
N GLY A 42 -26.15 41.08 18.66
CA GLY A 42 -25.18 41.75 19.52
C GLY A 42 -24.20 42.63 18.73
N PRO A 43 -22.92 42.75 19.14
CA PRO A 43 -21.89 43.49 18.41
C PRO A 43 -21.61 42.88 17.02
N THR A 44 -21.41 43.72 16.01
CA THR A 44 -21.19 43.27 14.62
C THR A 44 -19.97 43.93 13.97
N TYR A 45 -19.43 43.27 12.94
CA TYR A 45 -18.29 43.75 12.16
C TYR A 45 -18.52 43.54 10.66
N ASP A 46 -18.39 44.59 9.84
CA ASP A 46 -18.72 44.55 8.40
C ASP A 46 -17.51 44.36 7.46
N GLY A 47 -16.30 44.19 8.01
CA GLY A 47 -15.12 43.90 7.21
C GLY A 47 -15.18 42.48 6.63
N SER A 48 -14.49 42.24 5.52
CA SER A 48 -14.52 40.95 4.82
C SER A 48 -13.73 39.82 5.50
N SER A 49 -13.01 40.13 6.58
CA SER A 49 -12.23 39.16 7.35
C SER A 49 -12.05 39.60 8.79
N MET A 50 -12.09 38.64 9.70
CA MET A 50 -11.87 38.77 11.14
C MET A 50 -10.68 37.92 11.59
N HIS A 51 -10.02 38.36 12.65
CA HIS A 51 -8.93 37.63 13.28
C HIS A 51 -9.26 37.33 14.73
N PHE A 52 -8.86 36.14 15.20
CA PHE A 52 -9.14 35.64 16.53
C PHE A 52 -7.87 35.08 17.16
N LEU A 53 -7.65 35.38 18.44
CA LEU A 53 -6.51 34.88 19.20
C LEU A 53 -6.92 33.79 20.17
N ASN A 54 -6.13 32.73 20.28
CA ASN A 54 -6.38 31.62 21.21
C ASN A 54 -7.78 31.01 21.04
N VAL A 55 -8.15 30.68 19.80
CA VAL A 55 -9.39 29.96 19.52
C VAL A 55 -9.39 28.55 20.05
N GLY A 56 -8.22 27.96 20.31
CA GLY A 56 -8.12 26.63 20.90
C GLY A 56 -6.71 26.37 21.43
N THR A 57 -6.53 25.18 22.02
CA THR A 57 -5.21 24.70 22.45
C THR A 57 -5.05 23.22 22.13
N HIS A 58 -3.88 22.84 21.62
CA HIS A 58 -3.51 21.44 21.37
C HIS A 58 -1.99 21.28 21.54
N ASP A 59 -1.54 20.19 22.19
CA ASP A 59 -0.13 19.87 22.39
C ASP A 59 0.76 21.01 22.92
N GLY A 60 0.22 21.77 23.87
CA GLY A 60 0.92 22.90 24.48
C GLY A 60 1.01 24.15 23.60
N LYS A 61 0.40 24.12 22.41
CA LYS A 61 0.26 25.26 21.51
C LYS A 61 -1.08 25.97 21.70
N THR A 62 -1.07 27.28 21.52
CA THR A 62 -2.27 28.09 21.33
C THR A 62 -2.56 28.22 19.84
N ILE A 63 -3.82 28.25 19.46
CA ILE A 63 -4.25 28.32 18.06
C ILE A 63 -4.90 29.68 17.83
N ASP A 64 -4.49 30.38 16.79
CA ASP A 64 -5.14 31.60 16.31
C ASP A 64 -5.93 31.28 15.03
N ALA A 65 -6.96 32.07 14.72
CA ALA A 65 -7.76 31.85 13.50
C ALA A 65 -8.01 33.14 12.72
N LYS A 66 -8.08 32.99 11.41
CA LYS A 66 -8.59 34.01 10.48
C LYS A 66 -9.86 33.49 9.83
N VAL A 67 -10.90 34.31 9.82
CA VAL A 67 -12.18 33.96 9.18
C VAL A 67 -12.48 34.99 8.11
N SER A 68 -12.78 34.55 6.89
CA SER A 68 -13.04 35.43 5.76
C SER A 68 -14.36 35.12 5.06
N SER A 69 -14.96 36.13 4.45
CA SER A 69 -16.27 36.05 3.80
C SER A 69 -16.22 36.62 2.38
N SER A 70 -16.81 35.91 1.42
CA SER A 70 -16.94 36.37 0.03
C SER A 70 -18.28 35.96 -0.55
N VAL A 71 -19.08 36.93 -1.04
CA VAL A 71 -20.37 36.64 -1.67
C VAL A 71 -20.22 36.21 -3.13
N PHE A 72 -21.17 35.40 -3.59
CA PHE A 72 -21.34 35.07 -5.01
C PHE A 72 -22.81 35.21 -5.43
N GLY A 73 -23.03 35.37 -6.73
CA GLY A 73 -24.35 35.71 -7.27
C GLY A 73 -24.77 37.14 -6.89
N ASP A 74 -26.08 37.41 -6.92
CA ASP A 74 -26.63 38.72 -6.55
C ASP A 74 -26.94 38.79 -5.04
N ALA A 75 -25.88 38.79 -4.24
CA ALA A 75 -25.93 38.89 -2.79
C ALA A 75 -25.09 40.07 -2.26
N THR A 76 -25.44 40.52 -1.05
CA THR A 76 -24.71 41.54 -0.31
C THR A 76 -24.35 41.00 1.06
N PHE A 77 -23.05 40.97 1.40
CA PHE A 77 -22.60 40.71 2.76
C PHE A 77 -22.91 41.91 3.65
N LEU A 78 -23.47 41.68 4.84
CA LEU A 78 -23.84 42.75 5.75
C LEU A 78 -22.88 42.85 6.92
N PHE A 79 -22.70 41.76 7.68
CA PHE A 79 -21.78 41.74 8.82
C PHE A 79 -21.52 40.32 9.34
N HIS A 80 -20.44 40.19 10.12
CA HIS A 80 -20.16 39.12 11.05
C HIS A 80 -20.66 39.44 12.46
N ALA A 81 -20.91 38.41 13.26
CA ALA A 81 -21.21 38.43 14.68
C ALA A 81 -20.18 37.56 15.45
N PRO A 82 -19.00 38.09 15.79
CA PRO A 82 -17.84 37.31 16.27
C PRO A 82 -17.94 36.71 17.70
N ASN A 83 -19.07 36.91 18.37
CA ASN A 83 -19.35 36.30 19.68
C ASN A 83 -20.87 36.25 19.84
N TYR A 84 -21.50 35.63 18.86
CA TYR A 84 -22.94 35.47 18.81
C TYR A 84 -23.40 34.62 20.00
N LYS A 85 -24.63 34.87 20.46
CA LYS A 85 -25.29 34.02 21.46
C LYS A 85 -26.78 34.31 21.51
N VAL A 86 -27.54 33.26 21.71
CA VAL A 86 -28.98 33.29 21.94
C VAL A 86 -29.25 33.12 23.43
N GLY A 87 -29.55 34.23 24.09
CA GLY A 87 -29.87 34.25 25.52
C GLY A 87 -28.65 34.18 26.44
N ALA A 88 -28.85 33.75 27.69
CA ALA A 88 -27.82 33.81 28.75
C ALA A 88 -27.19 32.45 29.09
N THR A 89 -27.66 31.36 28.48
CA THR A 89 -27.30 29.98 28.83
C THR A 89 -26.46 29.26 27.79
N GLN A 90 -26.36 29.79 26.57
CA GLN A 90 -25.41 29.27 25.58
C GLN A 90 -23.97 29.64 25.99
N PRO A 91 -22.97 28.82 25.59
CA PRO A 91 -21.58 29.21 25.63
C PRO A 91 -21.33 30.57 24.96
N SER A 92 -20.17 31.17 25.24
CA SER A 92 -19.67 32.29 24.42
C SER A 92 -18.67 31.70 23.43
N GLY A 93 -18.46 32.39 22.31
CA GLY A 93 -17.50 31.95 21.31
C GLY A 93 -18.12 31.59 19.96
N ASP A 94 -19.42 31.71 19.79
CA ASP A 94 -20.08 31.44 18.52
C ASP A 94 -19.75 32.54 17.51
N ILE A 95 -19.71 32.15 16.25
CA ILE A 95 -19.48 33.04 15.12
C ILE A 95 -20.67 33.00 14.18
N GLY A 96 -21.38 34.12 14.08
CA GLY A 96 -22.48 34.31 13.15
C GLY A 96 -22.12 35.19 11.96
N PHE A 97 -22.94 35.16 10.93
CA PHE A 97 -22.88 36.14 9.84
C PHE A 97 -24.27 36.43 9.28
N LEU A 98 -24.43 37.59 8.67
CA LEU A 98 -25.64 37.96 7.93
C LEU A 98 -25.26 38.41 6.52
N TYR A 99 -25.90 37.81 5.52
CA TYR A 99 -25.92 38.30 4.15
C TYR A 99 -27.37 38.40 3.66
N GLN A 100 -27.57 38.96 2.48
CA GLN A 100 -28.90 39.04 1.87
C GLN A 100 -28.83 38.80 0.37
N THR A 101 -29.90 38.25 -0.20
CA THR A 101 -30.09 38.20 -1.66
C THR A 101 -30.82 39.45 -2.14
N ASN A 102 -30.40 39.99 -3.29
CA ASN A 102 -30.99 41.20 -3.85
C ASN A 102 -32.00 40.91 -4.98
N SER A 103 -31.98 39.70 -5.54
CA SER A 103 -32.90 39.25 -6.58
C SER A 103 -33.14 37.73 -6.53
N ALA A 104 -34.08 37.26 -7.35
CA ALA A 104 -34.40 35.84 -7.45
C ALA A 104 -33.31 35.07 -8.21
N GLY A 105 -33.08 33.82 -7.81
CA GLY A 105 -32.05 32.95 -8.37
C GLY A 105 -31.06 32.48 -7.32
N SER A 106 -29.93 31.94 -7.80
CA SER A 106 -28.85 31.43 -6.97
C SER A 106 -27.89 32.54 -6.54
N ALA A 107 -27.57 32.58 -5.26
CA ALA A 107 -26.55 33.44 -4.67
C ALA A 107 -26.02 32.79 -3.39
N GLY A 108 -25.08 33.41 -2.69
CA GLY A 108 -24.57 32.83 -1.46
C GLY A 108 -23.34 33.52 -0.89
N LEU A 109 -22.71 32.82 0.05
CA LEU A 109 -21.54 33.26 0.80
C LEU A 109 -20.54 32.12 0.96
N THR A 110 -19.29 32.34 0.59
CA THR A 110 -18.17 31.48 0.99
C THR A 110 -17.62 32.01 2.31
N TYR A 111 -17.54 31.15 3.32
CA TYR A 111 -17.05 31.45 4.65
C TYR A 111 -15.88 30.53 5.00
N THR A 112 -14.67 31.07 5.08
CA THR A 112 -13.44 30.27 5.20
C THR A 112 -12.75 30.56 6.53
N PHE A 113 -12.44 29.49 7.27
CA PHE A 113 -11.66 29.47 8.50
C PHE A 113 -10.25 28.98 8.19
N GLU A 114 -9.24 29.71 8.63
CA GLU A 114 -7.83 29.34 8.53
C GLU A 114 -7.22 29.34 9.94
N PHE A 115 -6.49 28.29 10.31
CA PHE A 115 -5.91 28.10 11.64
C PHE A 115 -4.39 28.25 11.62
N TYR A 116 -3.84 28.87 12.66
CA TYR A 116 -2.41 29.22 12.75
C TYR A 116 -1.84 28.92 14.14
N ASP A 117 -0.53 28.65 14.18
CA ASP A 117 0.20 28.51 15.44
C ASP A 117 0.27 29.88 16.11
N GLY A 118 -0.42 30.01 17.25
CA GLY A 118 -0.49 31.22 18.06
C GLY A 118 0.48 31.19 19.24
N THR A 119 1.45 30.28 19.27
CA THR A 119 2.33 30.09 20.44
C THR A 119 3.47 31.12 20.47
N ASP A 120 3.83 31.56 21.68
CA ASP A 120 4.93 32.49 21.93
C ASP A 120 4.88 33.75 21.04
N GLY A 121 5.88 33.95 20.17
CA GLY A 121 6.00 35.12 19.31
C GLY A 121 5.15 35.06 18.03
N LEU A 122 4.42 33.97 17.80
CA LEU A 122 3.57 33.78 16.61
C LEU A 122 2.14 34.26 16.82
N SER A 123 1.69 34.48 18.07
CA SER A 123 0.34 34.98 18.31
C SER A 123 0.08 36.31 17.60
N GLY A 124 -1.01 36.36 16.84
CA GLY A 124 -1.44 37.52 16.08
C GLY A 124 -0.64 37.80 14.80
N THR A 125 0.29 36.93 14.41
CA THR A 125 1.02 37.08 13.13
C THR A 125 0.32 36.37 11.97
N PHE A 126 -0.47 35.33 12.25
CA PHE A 126 -1.21 34.53 11.26
C PHE A 126 -0.32 34.05 10.12
N SER A 127 0.90 33.61 10.46
CA SER A 127 1.97 33.37 9.48
C SER A 127 2.37 31.90 9.32
N VAL A 128 2.06 31.06 10.31
CA VAL A 128 2.41 29.64 10.31
C VAL A 128 1.10 28.86 10.43
N PRO A 129 0.59 28.26 9.34
CA PRO A 129 -0.60 27.43 9.40
C PRO A 129 -0.44 26.31 10.43
N TYR A 130 -1.54 25.96 11.09
CA TYR A 130 -1.58 24.90 12.08
C TYR A 130 -2.66 23.89 11.73
N THR A 131 -2.25 22.64 11.49
CA THR A 131 -3.13 21.51 11.23
C THR A 131 -3.74 21.06 12.55
N LEU A 132 -5.06 21.17 12.68
CA LEU A 132 -5.80 20.64 13.81
C LEU A 132 -5.98 19.13 13.64
N PRO A 133 -5.70 18.30 14.66
CA PRO A 133 -5.81 16.84 14.54
C PRO A 133 -7.27 16.41 14.37
N GLU A 134 -8.17 17.01 15.15
CA GLU A 134 -9.60 16.77 15.11
C GLU A 134 -10.32 17.96 15.78
N PHE A 135 -11.44 18.40 15.23
CA PHE A 135 -12.37 19.28 15.92
C PHE A 135 -13.80 19.08 15.41
N ASP A 136 -14.75 19.43 16.26
CA ASP A 136 -16.16 19.47 15.95
C ASP A 136 -16.63 20.91 15.73
N MET A 137 -17.62 21.10 14.86
CA MET A 137 -18.28 22.39 14.69
C MET A 137 -19.76 22.19 14.37
N ILE A 138 -20.64 22.84 15.11
CA ILE A 138 -22.08 22.84 14.87
C ILE A 138 -22.44 24.08 14.07
N GLY A 139 -23.05 23.90 12.90
CA GLY A 139 -23.77 24.96 12.19
C GLY A 139 -25.26 24.91 12.51
N TYR A 140 -25.86 26.06 12.77
CA TYR A 140 -27.30 26.19 13.07
C TYR A 140 -27.89 27.44 12.43
N ASP A 141 -29.23 27.48 12.38
CA ASP A 141 -30.00 28.41 11.52
C ASP A 141 -29.65 28.17 10.03
N ILE A 142 -29.65 26.88 9.65
CA ILE A 142 -29.50 26.42 8.26
C ILE A 142 -30.81 25.73 7.89
N ASP A 143 -31.89 26.50 7.91
CA ASP A 143 -33.23 25.94 7.88
C ASP A 143 -34.06 26.41 6.69
N GLY A 144 -33.80 27.61 6.19
CA GLY A 144 -34.47 28.20 5.05
C GLY A 144 -35.95 28.47 5.25
N GLU A 145 -36.54 29.03 4.19
CA GLU A 145 -37.95 29.40 4.12
C GLU A 145 -38.62 28.83 2.87
N PRO A 146 -39.96 28.79 2.79
CA PRO A 146 -40.67 28.29 1.61
C PRO A 146 -40.32 28.99 0.29
N VAL A 147 -39.74 30.20 0.35
CA VAL A 147 -39.37 31.02 -0.81
C VAL A 147 -37.86 31.25 -0.94
N GLN A 148 -37.04 30.68 -0.05
CA GLN A 148 -35.59 30.85 -0.03
C GLN A 148 -34.94 29.62 0.62
N SER A 149 -34.14 28.86 -0.14
CA SER A 149 -33.36 27.78 0.47
C SER A 149 -32.18 28.33 1.27
N GLU A 150 -31.76 27.56 2.27
CA GLU A 150 -30.49 27.73 2.97
C GLU A 150 -29.78 26.39 2.96
N GLN A 151 -28.55 26.40 2.47
CA GLN A 151 -27.77 25.21 2.25
C GLN A 151 -26.32 25.52 2.58
N VAL A 152 -25.56 24.55 3.06
CA VAL A 152 -24.11 24.66 3.25
C VAL A 152 -23.42 23.49 2.57
N ARG A 153 -22.42 23.79 1.76
CA ARG A 153 -21.52 22.80 1.15
C ARG A 153 -20.18 22.81 1.87
N VAL A 154 -19.67 21.61 2.13
CA VAL A 154 -18.34 21.35 2.70
C VAL A 154 -17.53 20.47 1.76
N PHE A 155 -16.21 20.52 1.85
CA PHE A 155 -15.30 19.85 0.91
C PHE A 155 -14.49 18.76 1.62
N LYS A 156 -14.43 17.56 1.02
CA LYS A 156 -13.67 16.44 1.58
C LYS A 156 -12.17 16.73 1.64
N SER A 157 -11.64 17.44 0.64
CA SER A 157 -10.23 17.85 0.54
C SER A 157 -9.72 18.71 1.69
N GLU A 158 -10.62 19.28 2.50
CA GLU A 158 -10.31 20.10 3.67
C GLU A 158 -10.44 19.31 4.99
N GLY A 159 -10.28 17.98 4.93
CA GLY A 159 -10.29 17.10 6.11
C GLY A 159 -11.67 16.85 6.70
N PHE A 160 -12.74 17.09 5.93
CA PHE A 160 -14.09 16.74 6.36
C PHE A 160 -14.17 15.21 6.51
N TYR A 161 -14.51 14.75 7.72
CA TYR A 161 -14.44 13.33 8.10
C TYR A 161 -15.82 12.75 8.38
N SER A 162 -16.69 13.46 9.10
CA SER A 162 -18.04 12.97 9.38
C SER A 162 -19.03 14.09 9.67
N TYR A 163 -20.31 13.74 9.65
CA TYR A 163 -21.39 14.65 10.05
C TYR A 163 -22.49 13.95 10.84
N GLN A 164 -23.27 14.76 11.57
CA GLN A 164 -24.49 14.34 12.23
C GLN A 164 -25.62 15.35 11.95
N LEU A 165 -26.80 14.84 11.65
CA LEU A 165 -28.01 15.63 11.38
C LEU A 165 -28.98 15.54 12.55
N GLY A 166 -29.95 16.45 12.63
CA GLY A 166 -31.05 16.29 13.57
C GLY A 166 -31.81 14.96 13.36
N SER A 167 -32.28 14.36 14.46
CA SER A 167 -33.05 13.10 14.43
C SER A 167 -34.53 13.28 14.09
N ALA A 168 -34.99 14.51 13.88
CA ALA A 168 -36.37 14.80 13.53
C ALA A 168 -36.62 14.52 12.04
N SER A 169 -37.87 14.21 11.68
CA SER A 169 -38.23 13.95 10.28
C SER A 169 -38.09 15.16 9.35
N ALA A 170 -38.00 16.37 9.93
CA ALA A 170 -37.87 17.62 9.22
C ALA A 170 -36.50 18.27 9.47
N SER A 171 -35.46 17.46 9.69
CA SER A 171 -34.07 17.92 9.79
C SER A 171 -33.44 18.13 8.41
N LEU A 172 -32.22 18.70 8.39
CA LEU A 172 -31.42 18.84 7.18
C LEU A 172 -31.26 17.50 6.44
N THR A 173 -31.07 17.56 5.13
CA THR A 173 -30.65 16.42 4.31
C THR A 173 -29.23 16.61 3.80
N ALA A 174 -28.46 15.54 3.68
CA ALA A 174 -27.12 15.56 3.08
C ALA A 174 -27.16 14.90 1.68
N GLU A 175 -26.49 15.51 0.71
CA GLU A 175 -26.32 14.99 -0.65
C GLU A 175 -24.86 15.15 -1.07
N GLU A 176 -24.19 14.02 -1.33
CA GLU A 176 -22.83 14.02 -1.86
C GLU A 176 -22.82 14.47 -3.33
N SER A 177 -21.79 15.22 -3.73
CA SER A 177 -21.62 15.62 -5.13
C SER A 177 -21.29 14.41 -6.00
N ALA A 178 -21.70 14.47 -7.27
CA ALA A 178 -21.50 13.38 -8.22
C ALA A 178 -20.02 13.03 -8.49
N ASP A 179 -19.09 13.92 -8.15
CA ASP A 179 -17.64 13.71 -8.24
C ASP A 179 -17.01 13.24 -6.92
N GLY A 180 -17.82 13.06 -5.85
CA GLY A 180 -17.35 12.62 -4.53
C GLY A 180 -16.58 13.67 -3.74
N THR A 181 -16.45 14.90 -4.22
CA THR A 181 -15.53 15.91 -3.61
C THR A 181 -16.15 16.74 -2.50
N SER A 182 -17.49 16.77 -2.38
CA SER A 182 -18.20 17.65 -1.46
C SER A 182 -19.53 17.06 -0.99
N VAL A 183 -20.03 17.56 0.13
CA VAL A 183 -21.37 17.23 0.64
C VAL A 183 -22.18 18.51 0.80
N LEU A 184 -23.38 18.53 0.23
CA LEU A 184 -24.35 19.63 0.34
C LEU A 184 -25.40 19.29 1.39
N PHE A 185 -25.50 20.12 2.41
CA PHE A 185 -26.52 20.05 3.44
C PHE A 185 -27.64 21.04 3.12
N THR A 186 -28.88 20.57 3.06
CA THR A 186 -30.04 21.38 2.68
C THR A 186 -31.03 21.51 3.84
N GLY A 187 -31.39 22.74 4.18
CA GLY A 187 -32.36 23.06 5.22
C GLY A 187 -33.80 22.63 4.89
N PRO A 188 -34.64 22.35 5.91
CA PRO A 188 -36.03 21.89 5.75
C PRO A 188 -37.04 22.89 5.16
N GLY A 189 -36.66 24.13 4.89
CA GLY A 189 -37.53 25.22 4.42
C GLY A 189 -38.50 25.76 5.47
N THR A 190 -38.20 25.56 6.76
CA THR A 190 -39.01 26.02 7.89
C THR A 190 -38.09 26.53 8.99
N ASN A 191 -38.36 27.73 9.50
CA ASN A 191 -37.58 28.32 10.57
C ASN A 191 -37.72 27.54 11.90
N TYR A 192 -36.57 27.19 12.50
CA TYR A 192 -36.43 26.51 13.77
C TYR A 192 -35.63 27.39 14.75
N SER A 193 -35.76 27.11 16.05
CA SER A 193 -34.86 27.74 17.03
C SER A 193 -33.47 27.15 16.90
N GLU A 194 -32.46 27.94 17.24
CA GLU A 194 -31.04 27.57 17.29
C GLU A 194 -30.78 26.39 18.24
N THR A 195 -31.70 26.09 19.17
CA THR A 195 -31.62 24.94 20.09
C THR A 195 -32.27 23.66 19.54
N ASP A 196 -32.86 23.72 18.34
CA ASP A 196 -33.49 22.59 17.66
C ASP A 196 -32.56 22.07 16.56
N THR A 197 -32.14 20.82 16.69
CA THR A 197 -31.23 20.18 15.73
C THR A 197 -31.82 20.01 14.32
N SER A 198 -33.11 20.30 14.12
CA SER A 198 -33.75 20.26 12.80
C SER A 198 -33.22 21.30 11.83
N GLY A 199 -32.72 22.43 12.33
CA GLY A 199 -32.04 23.47 11.54
C GLY A 199 -30.52 23.46 11.73
N ALA A 200 -29.95 22.35 12.19
CA ALA A 200 -28.53 22.25 12.51
C ALA A 200 -27.86 21.00 11.96
N VAL A 201 -26.54 21.08 11.80
CA VAL A 201 -25.64 19.98 11.44
C VAL A 201 -24.36 20.10 12.26
N LYS A 202 -23.87 18.97 12.76
CA LYS A 202 -22.57 18.87 13.43
C LYS A 202 -21.57 18.26 12.46
N PHE A 203 -20.47 18.94 12.20
CA PHE A 203 -19.35 18.47 11.39
C PHE A 203 -18.20 18.03 12.27
N THR A 204 -17.46 17.01 11.82
CA THR A 204 -16.16 16.63 12.37
C THR A 204 -15.12 16.76 11.26
N TYR A 205 -14.06 17.50 11.55
CA TYR A 205 -12.91 17.66 10.67
C TYR A 205 -11.67 17.07 11.33
N LYS A 206 -10.77 16.51 10.52
CA LYS A 206 -9.49 15.93 10.95
C LYS A 206 -8.35 16.44 10.09
N ASN A 207 -7.16 16.54 10.68
CA ASN A 207 -5.91 16.87 10.02
C ASN A 207 -6.00 18.01 8.99
N THR A 208 -6.64 19.12 9.38
CA THR A 208 -6.81 20.29 8.49
C THR A 208 -6.41 21.60 9.16
N SER A 209 -5.89 22.53 8.36
CA SER A 209 -5.60 23.91 8.76
C SER A 209 -6.59 24.92 8.16
N ILE A 210 -7.54 24.46 7.35
CA ILE A 210 -8.49 25.30 6.63
C ILE A 210 -9.85 24.59 6.52
N VAL A 211 -10.94 25.35 6.67
CA VAL A 211 -12.29 24.86 6.40
C VAL A 211 -13.07 25.92 5.65
N THR A 212 -13.65 25.54 4.53
CA THR A 212 -14.52 26.37 3.70
C THR A 212 -15.95 25.86 3.79
N LEU A 213 -16.83 26.77 4.23
CA LEU A 213 -18.27 26.56 4.25
C LEU A 213 -18.89 27.42 3.14
N GLN A 214 -19.37 26.77 2.10
CA GLN A 214 -20.03 27.45 0.99
C GLN A 214 -21.53 27.45 1.20
N PHE A 215 -22.06 28.57 1.66
CA PHE A 215 -23.49 28.78 1.81
C PHE A 215 -24.15 29.07 0.47
N GLU A 216 -25.11 28.23 0.10
CA GLU A 216 -25.86 28.30 -1.14
C GLU A 216 -27.33 28.63 -0.84
N THR A 217 -27.88 29.58 -1.59
CA THR A 217 -29.32 29.90 -1.52
C THR A 217 -29.92 30.01 -2.91
N VAL A 218 -31.14 29.52 -3.05
CA VAL A 218 -32.01 29.71 -4.21
C VAL A 218 -33.25 30.47 -3.73
N THR A 219 -33.34 31.74 -4.12
CA THR A 219 -34.48 32.60 -3.73
C THR A 219 -35.51 32.70 -4.85
N SER A 220 -36.78 32.46 -4.53
CA SER A 220 -37.90 32.56 -5.47
C SER A 220 -38.23 34.01 -5.83
N SER A 221 -38.74 34.23 -7.05
CA SER A 221 -39.31 35.51 -7.49
C SER A 221 -40.53 35.97 -6.69
N SER A 222 -41.13 35.08 -5.89
CA SER A 222 -42.20 35.42 -4.95
C SER A 222 -41.70 35.98 -3.61
N SER A 223 -40.39 35.97 -3.34
CA SER A 223 -39.83 36.56 -2.11
C SER A 223 -39.81 38.09 -2.15
N SER A 224 -39.78 38.72 -0.99
CA SER A 224 -39.49 40.15 -0.84
C SER A 224 -37.98 40.38 -0.84
N PHE A 225 -37.53 41.39 -1.59
CA PHE A 225 -36.11 41.74 -1.68
C PHE A 225 -35.78 43.10 -1.04
N PRO A 226 -34.59 43.26 -0.41
CA PRO A 226 -33.61 42.19 -0.16
C PRO A 226 -34.12 41.17 0.87
N ASN A 227 -33.70 39.92 0.76
CA ASN A 227 -34.09 38.85 1.68
C ASN A 227 -32.86 38.40 2.50
N PRO A 228 -32.84 38.60 3.83
CA PRO A 228 -31.69 38.30 4.69
C PRO A 228 -31.60 36.80 5.05
N ILE A 229 -30.36 36.31 5.16
CA ILE A 229 -30.01 34.96 5.63
C ILE A 229 -29.01 35.13 6.76
N PHE A 230 -29.27 34.48 7.89
CA PHE A 230 -28.35 34.34 9.01
C PHE A 230 -27.97 32.87 9.18
N SER A 231 -26.74 32.61 9.57
CA SER A 231 -26.34 31.34 10.16
C SER A 231 -25.23 31.60 11.17
N ALA A 232 -25.04 30.66 12.10
CA ALA A 232 -23.96 30.73 13.06
C ALA A 232 -23.35 29.36 13.36
N PHE A 233 -22.13 29.41 13.89
CA PHE A 233 -21.32 28.25 14.20
C PHE A 233 -20.75 28.29 15.59
N ASP A 234 -20.65 27.12 16.21
CA ASP A 234 -20.02 26.95 17.51
C ASP A 234 -19.17 25.67 17.51
N GLY A 235 -17.93 25.78 18.01
CA GLY A 235 -17.01 24.66 18.17
C GLY A 235 -17.11 23.95 19.53
N ASN A 236 -17.79 24.56 20.50
CA ASN A 236 -17.84 24.09 21.89
C ASN A 236 -19.24 23.70 22.37
N TRP A 237 -20.26 23.91 21.54
CA TRP A 237 -21.64 23.60 21.89
C TRP A 237 -21.94 22.11 21.78
N ASP A 238 -22.64 21.58 22.78
CA ASP A 238 -23.22 20.24 22.75
C ASP A 238 -24.75 20.32 22.77
N LEU A 239 -25.37 19.91 21.65
CA LEU A 239 -26.82 19.80 21.50
C LEU A 239 -27.23 18.32 21.46
N SER A 240 -28.20 17.95 22.29
CA SER A 240 -28.82 16.63 22.21
C SER A 240 -29.80 16.55 21.03
N GLY A 241 -29.87 15.41 20.35
CA GLY A 241 -30.87 15.16 19.31
C GLY A 241 -30.29 14.92 17.92
N PHE A 242 -28.96 14.93 17.77
CA PHE A 242 -28.28 14.48 16.58
C PHE A 242 -28.37 12.95 16.36
N THR A 243 -28.25 12.53 15.11
CA THR A 243 -28.07 11.13 14.70
C THR A 243 -26.71 10.60 15.14
N THR A 244 -26.47 9.29 14.94
CA THR A 244 -25.10 8.77 14.96
C THR A 244 -24.27 9.41 13.85
N PRO A 245 -22.95 9.56 14.03
CA PRO A 245 -22.05 10.03 12.97
C PRO A 245 -22.19 9.21 11.70
N ILE A 246 -22.16 9.90 10.57
CA ILE A 246 -22.06 9.33 9.22
C ILE A 246 -20.74 9.84 8.65
N GLU A 247 -19.86 8.92 8.27
CA GLU A 247 -18.57 9.26 7.66
C GLU A 247 -18.78 9.92 6.30
N SER A 248 -17.84 10.78 5.92
CA SER A 248 -17.92 11.54 4.67
C SER A 248 -17.65 10.68 3.44
N SER A 249 -17.04 9.52 3.60
CA SER A 249 -16.78 8.56 2.53
C SER A 249 -17.25 7.18 2.97
N ASP A 250 -17.89 6.45 2.06
CA ASP A 250 -18.17 5.02 2.24
C ASP A 250 -16.97 4.16 1.76
N GLU A 251 -16.02 4.79 1.05
CA GLU A 251 -14.83 4.17 0.47
C GLU A 251 -13.62 5.05 0.83
N SER A 252 -12.67 4.47 1.55
CA SER A 252 -11.41 5.10 1.95
C SER A 252 -10.25 4.25 1.42
N ASP A 253 -9.13 4.90 1.20
CA ASP A 253 -7.85 4.28 0.87
C ASP A 253 -6.98 4.24 2.13
N PHE A 254 -6.34 3.11 2.39
CA PHE A 254 -5.51 2.87 3.57
C PHE A 254 -4.10 2.42 3.14
N GLY A 255 -3.14 2.53 4.06
CA GLY A 255 -1.83 1.94 3.84
C GLY A 255 -1.80 0.45 4.16
N ASP A 256 -0.64 -0.14 3.91
CA ASP A 256 -0.42 -1.57 4.01
C ASP A 256 0.93 -1.92 4.67
N ALA A 257 1.69 -0.93 5.15
CA ALA A 257 2.87 -1.15 5.98
C ALA A 257 2.50 -1.91 7.27
N PRO A 258 3.45 -2.56 7.97
CA PRO A 258 3.18 -3.21 9.26
C PRO A 258 2.48 -2.26 10.23
N ASP A 259 1.54 -2.76 11.04
CA ASP A 259 0.74 -1.90 11.91
C ASP A 259 1.55 -1.10 12.97
N SER A 260 2.83 -1.43 13.18
CA SER A 260 3.73 -0.58 13.98
C SER A 260 3.91 0.83 13.41
N TYR A 261 3.68 1.00 12.11
CA TYR A 261 3.71 2.29 11.39
C TYR A 261 2.36 3.02 11.38
N GLY A 262 1.34 2.51 12.08
CA GLY A 262 -0.02 3.07 12.08
C GLY A 262 -0.71 2.81 10.76
N THR A 263 -1.24 1.60 10.61
CA THR A 263 -1.85 1.12 9.35
C THR A 263 -3.32 0.79 9.57
N LEU A 264 -3.65 0.08 10.65
CA LEU A 264 -5.04 -0.23 10.99
C LEU A 264 -5.75 1.01 11.54
N GLN A 265 -7.04 1.14 11.26
CA GLN A 265 -7.90 2.19 11.81
C GLN A 265 -7.88 2.19 13.34
N ALA A 266 -7.80 1.01 13.97
CA ALA A 266 -7.66 0.87 15.43
C ALA A 266 -6.39 1.50 16.01
N SER A 267 -5.36 1.68 15.17
CA SER A 267 -4.07 2.30 15.47
C SER A 267 -3.97 3.72 14.90
N ASN A 268 -5.11 4.35 14.52
CA ASN A 268 -5.15 5.63 13.81
C ASN A 268 -4.40 5.56 12.47
N GLY A 269 -4.66 4.52 11.69
CA GLY A 269 -4.00 4.27 10.40
C GLY A 269 -4.01 5.45 9.44
N ALA A 270 -3.00 5.54 8.58
CA ALA A 270 -3.04 6.45 7.44
C ALA A 270 -4.25 6.11 6.57
N GLU A 271 -5.09 7.11 6.33
CA GLU A 271 -6.38 6.94 5.64
C GLU A 271 -6.66 8.19 4.81
N HIS A 272 -7.16 8.00 3.59
CA HIS A 272 -7.68 9.08 2.73
C HIS A 272 -9.08 8.73 2.22
N ALA A 273 -9.95 9.72 2.08
CA ALA A 273 -11.14 9.54 1.26
C ALA A 273 -10.73 9.51 -0.23
N ILE A 274 -11.19 8.49 -0.95
CA ILE A 274 -10.84 8.28 -2.35
C ILE A 274 -11.27 9.48 -3.19
N SER A 275 -10.38 9.88 -4.08
CA SER A 275 -10.62 10.96 -5.04
C SER A 275 -10.41 10.47 -6.46
N SER A 276 -11.45 10.62 -7.29
CA SER A 276 -11.33 10.37 -8.74
C SER A 276 -10.45 11.40 -9.48
N THR A 277 -9.92 12.40 -8.77
CA THR A 277 -9.21 13.55 -9.36
C THR A 277 -7.82 13.78 -8.77
N LEU A 278 -7.45 13.07 -7.71
CA LEU A 278 -6.16 13.20 -7.05
C LEU A 278 -5.74 11.85 -6.47
N TYR A 279 -4.78 11.20 -7.12
CA TYR A 279 -4.23 9.89 -6.73
C TYR A 279 -2.84 9.73 -7.37
N LEU A 280 -2.03 8.82 -6.84
CA LEU A 280 -0.74 8.39 -7.34
C LEU A 280 -0.96 7.33 -8.44
N GLY A 281 0.00 7.20 -9.35
CA GLY A 281 -0.03 6.01 -10.19
C GLY A 281 -1.11 5.96 -11.29
N ALA A 282 -1.66 4.77 -11.52
CA ALA A 282 -2.64 4.47 -12.56
C ALA A 282 -4.08 4.33 -12.05
N SER A 283 -4.25 3.88 -10.81
CA SER A 283 -5.53 3.67 -10.13
C SER A 283 -5.34 3.90 -8.64
N VAL A 284 -6.45 4.05 -7.93
CA VAL A 284 -6.56 3.99 -6.47
C VAL A 284 -7.71 3.04 -6.18
N ASP A 285 -7.57 2.20 -5.19
CA ASP A 285 -8.63 1.30 -4.75
C ASP A 285 -9.22 1.67 -3.39
N ALA A 286 -10.09 0.81 -2.87
CA ALA A 286 -10.91 1.11 -1.71
C ALA A 286 -10.83 0.00 -0.68
N ASP A 287 -10.42 0.39 0.53
CA ASP A 287 -10.25 -0.48 1.67
C ASP A 287 -11.27 -0.24 2.76
N THR A 288 -11.63 -1.33 3.44
CA THR A 288 -12.43 -1.24 4.67
C THR A 288 -11.61 -0.94 5.92
N ASP A 289 -10.32 -1.26 5.90
CA ASP A 289 -9.31 -1.07 6.95
C ASP A 289 -7.93 -1.37 6.32
N GLY A 290 -6.83 -0.91 6.92
CA GLY A 290 -5.49 -1.14 6.37
C GLY A 290 -5.07 -2.62 6.37
N GLN A 291 -4.17 -2.97 5.45
CA GLN A 291 -3.78 -4.37 5.17
C GLN A 291 -2.30 -4.64 5.50
N PRO A 292 -1.91 -4.69 6.79
CA PRO A 292 -0.50 -4.69 7.17
C PRO A 292 0.30 -5.91 6.65
N GLY A 293 1.27 -5.67 5.78
CA GLY A 293 2.21 -6.61 5.20
C GLY A 293 3.67 -6.25 5.46
N ALA A 294 4.52 -7.24 5.74
CA ALA A 294 5.95 -6.99 5.95
C ALA A 294 6.69 -6.52 4.68
N SER A 295 6.08 -6.71 3.51
CA SER A 295 6.61 -6.25 2.23
C SER A 295 5.93 -4.98 1.72
N SER A 296 4.90 -4.48 2.41
CA SER A 296 3.93 -3.54 1.84
C SER A 296 3.38 -4.08 0.51
N ASN A 297 2.58 -5.14 0.64
CA ASN A 297 1.87 -5.77 -0.47
C ASN A 297 0.55 -6.45 -0.02
N GLY A 298 -0.14 -5.91 0.99
CA GLY A 298 -1.24 -6.58 1.68
C GLY A 298 -2.54 -6.62 0.90
N ASP A 299 -2.79 -5.57 0.14
CA ASP A 299 -3.88 -5.27 -0.79
C ASP A 299 -3.51 -5.52 -2.26
N ASP A 300 -2.22 -5.61 -2.62
CA ASP A 300 -1.71 -5.97 -3.96
C ASP A 300 -2.47 -7.09 -4.73
N LEU A 301 -3.05 -8.04 -3.99
CA LEU A 301 -3.71 -9.25 -4.51
C LEU A 301 -5.23 -9.27 -4.31
N ASP A 302 -5.82 -8.13 -3.96
CA ASP A 302 -7.25 -7.99 -3.74
C ASP A 302 -8.02 -7.87 -5.10
N VAL A 303 -9.25 -7.35 -5.09
CA VAL A 303 -10.04 -7.16 -6.31
C VAL A 303 -9.65 -5.89 -7.08
N GLY A 304 -9.13 -4.88 -6.39
CA GLY A 304 -8.54 -3.67 -6.98
C GLY A 304 -7.22 -3.96 -7.70
N GLY A 305 -6.40 -4.83 -7.10
CA GLY A 305 -5.06 -5.19 -7.52
C GLY A 305 -4.05 -4.07 -7.23
N ASN A 306 -2.76 -4.41 -7.13
CA ASN A 306 -1.66 -3.48 -6.80
C ASN A 306 -1.79 -2.08 -7.43
N ASP A 307 -2.06 -1.10 -6.58
CA ASP A 307 -2.11 0.32 -6.88
C ASP A 307 -0.88 1.09 -6.38
N GLU A 308 0.07 0.44 -5.70
CA GLU A 308 1.43 0.95 -5.41
C GLU A 308 2.30 1.05 -6.67
N ASP A 309 1.88 1.89 -7.62
CA ASP A 309 2.55 2.12 -8.90
C ASP A 309 2.90 3.60 -9.17
N GLY A 310 2.62 4.47 -8.20
CA GLY A 310 2.96 5.89 -8.20
C GLY A 310 4.43 6.22 -8.03
N ILE A 311 5.20 5.39 -7.31
CA ILE A 311 6.60 5.67 -6.97
C ILE A 311 7.56 4.65 -7.60
N THR A 312 8.63 5.15 -8.23
CA THR A 312 9.71 4.29 -8.73
C THR A 312 11.08 4.87 -8.45
N LEU A 313 12.01 4.06 -7.93
CA LEU A 313 13.42 4.47 -7.78
C LEU A 313 14.10 4.59 -9.15
N LEU A 314 14.70 5.76 -9.42
CA LEU A 314 15.55 5.97 -10.60
C LEU A 314 17.04 5.76 -10.28
N THR A 315 17.41 5.91 -9.01
CA THR A 315 18.74 5.61 -8.48
C THR A 315 18.62 4.85 -7.17
N ASN A 316 19.66 4.10 -6.80
CA ASN A 316 19.71 3.40 -5.51
C ASN A 316 19.58 4.39 -4.35
N LEU A 317 19.04 3.91 -3.22
CA LEU A 317 19.14 4.60 -1.95
C LEU A 317 20.50 4.26 -1.33
N GLU A 318 21.39 5.24 -1.26
CA GLU A 318 22.71 5.09 -0.68
C GLU A 318 22.81 5.96 0.58
N VAL A 319 23.26 5.38 1.69
CA VAL A 319 23.34 6.06 3.00
C VAL A 319 24.05 7.40 2.85
N GLY A 320 23.43 8.49 3.30
CA GLY A 320 24.08 9.79 3.26
C GLY A 320 24.27 10.40 1.85
N LEU A 321 23.58 9.90 0.82
CA LEU A 321 23.53 10.53 -0.51
C LEU A 321 22.11 11.00 -0.92
N ASP A 322 22.06 11.81 -1.98
CA ASP A 322 20.82 12.17 -2.68
C ASP A 322 20.46 11.06 -3.68
N SER A 323 19.18 10.70 -3.73
CA SER A 323 18.61 9.74 -4.69
C SER A 323 17.50 10.40 -5.49
N LEU A 324 17.16 9.81 -6.64
CA LEU A 324 16.09 10.27 -7.51
C LEU A 324 14.97 9.23 -7.53
N ILE A 325 13.74 9.69 -7.32
CA ILE A 325 12.52 8.92 -7.54
C ILE A 325 11.73 9.52 -8.69
N ASN A 326 10.99 8.68 -9.39
CA ASN A 326 9.89 9.11 -10.24
C ASN A 326 8.61 9.05 -9.43
N VAL A 327 7.82 10.12 -9.46
CA VAL A 327 6.48 10.20 -8.88
C VAL A 327 5.52 10.39 -10.05
N ASN A 328 4.56 9.48 -10.20
CA ASN A 328 3.47 9.58 -11.17
C ASN A 328 2.19 9.97 -10.42
N VAL A 329 1.49 11.00 -10.89
CA VAL A 329 0.36 11.58 -10.18
C VAL A 329 -0.76 11.88 -11.17
N VAL A 330 -2.01 11.64 -10.78
CA VAL A 330 -3.19 12.23 -11.40
C VAL A 330 -3.64 13.42 -10.55
N GLY A 331 -3.88 14.56 -11.19
CA GLY A 331 -4.31 15.78 -10.48
C GLY A 331 -3.17 16.68 -10.01
N SER A 332 -3.36 17.44 -8.93
CA SER A 332 -2.31 18.32 -8.38
C SER A 332 -2.52 18.52 -6.89
N GLY A 333 -1.43 18.40 -6.12
CA GLY A 333 -1.50 18.45 -4.67
C GLY A 333 -0.13 18.53 -4.02
N TYR A 334 -0.07 18.05 -2.78
CA TYR A 334 1.12 17.99 -1.96
C TYR A 334 1.44 16.54 -1.59
N LEU A 335 2.63 16.09 -1.96
CA LEU A 335 3.18 14.81 -1.56
C LEU A 335 3.95 14.98 -0.24
N GLN A 336 3.62 14.16 0.75
CA GLN A 336 4.47 13.86 1.90
C GLN A 336 5.11 12.50 1.71
N ALA A 337 6.31 12.31 2.25
CA ALA A 337 6.95 11.01 2.27
C ALA A 337 7.77 10.80 3.54
N TRP A 338 7.77 9.58 4.06
CA TRP A 338 8.56 9.11 5.19
C TRP A 338 9.33 7.86 4.83
N ALA A 339 10.46 7.65 5.49
CA ALA A 339 11.25 6.43 5.36
C ALA A 339 11.91 6.11 6.70
N ASP A 340 11.60 4.94 7.25
CA ASP A 340 12.17 4.43 8.50
C ASP A 340 13.64 4.06 8.25
N TRP A 341 14.51 5.06 8.42
CA TRP A 341 15.91 4.96 8.06
C TRP A 341 16.66 4.06 9.04
N ASP A 342 16.28 4.08 10.31
CA ASP A 342 16.95 3.30 11.36
C ASP A 342 16.34 1.90 11.58
N MET A 343 15.24 1.59 10.88
CA MET A 343 14.46 0.34 10.91
C MET A 343 13.91 0.03 12.30
N ASN A 344 13.47 1.05 13.04
CA ASN A 344 12.96 0.88 14.40
C ASN A 344 11.48 0.46 14.45
N GLY A 345 10.76 0.51 13.33
CA GLY A 345 9.37 0.10 13.23
C GLY A 345 8.35 1.23 13.33
N SER A 346 8.77 2.50 13.35
CA SER A 346 7.91 3.68 13.31
C SER A 346 8.40 4.72 12.31
N PHE A 347 7.55 5.71 11.98
CA PHE A 347 7.96 6.90 11.24
C PHE A 347 8.11 8.07 12.21
N GLU A 348 9.34 8.56 12.40
CA GLU A 348 9.61 9.73 13.24
C GLU A 348 9.64 11.06 12.47
N ASP A 349 9.60 12.17 13.22
CA ASP A 349 9.63 13.53 12.66
C ASP A 349 10.88 13.80 11.79
N ASP A 350 12.03 13.23 12.14
CA ASP A 350 13.28 13.36 11.40
C ASP A 350 13.40 12.41 10.20
N GLU A 351 12.41 11.53 10.02
CA GLU A 351 12.32 10.58 8.92
C GLU A 351 11.39 11.04 7.78
N GLN A 352 10.75 12.20 7.95
CA GLN A 352 10.01 12.87 6.88
C GLN A 352 10.97 13.39 5.79
N LEU A 353 11.08 12.66 4.69
CA LEU A 353 11.99 12.99 3.57
C LEU A 353 11.38 13.96 2.55
N LEU A 354 10.05 14.01 2.42
CA LEU A 354 9.33 15.05 1.66
C LEU A 354 8.27 15.69 2.54
N LYS A 355 8.27 17.02 2.57
CA LYS A 355 7.26 17.82 3.27
C LYS A 355 6.64 18.83 2.32
N ASN A 356 5.32 18.72 2.11
CA ASN A 356 4.55 19.58 1.21
C ASN A 356 5.16 19.69 -0.20
N HIS A 357 5.70 18.59 -0.73
CA HIS A 357 6.29 18.63 -2.06
C HIS A 357 5.19 18.81 -3.10
N SER A 358 5.17 19.95 -3.80
CA SER A 358 4.14 20.20 -4.80
C SER A 358 4.31 19.28 -6.00
N VAL A 359 3.24 18.59 -6.35
CA VAL A 359 3.16 17.70 -7.50
C VAL A 359 2.06 18.16 -8.45
N VAL A 360 2.22 17.83 -9.73
CA VAL A 360 1.23 18.11 -10.78
C VAL A 360 1.02 16.87 -11.63
N ASP A 361 -0.05 16.88 -12.41
CA ASP A 361 -0.49 15.77 -13.25
C ASP A 361 0.61 15.28 -14.18
N GLY A 362 0.86 13.97 -14.12
CA GLY A 362 1.89 13.25 -14.86
C GLY A 362 3.12 12.86 -14.02
N SER A 363 4.14 12.36 -14.72
CA SER A 363 5.39 11.87 -14.13
C SER A 363 6.40 13.00 -13.92
N GLN A 364 6.98 13.04 -12.72
CA GLN A 364 7.99 14.01 -12.31
C GLN A 364 9.12 13.36 -11.51
N VAL A 365 10.34 13.82 -11.77
CA VAL A 365 11.54 13.34 -11.06
C VAL A 365 11.76 14.19 -9.81
N VAL A 366 11.73 13.55 -8.65
CA VAL A 366 11.87 14.18 -7.34
C VAL A 366 13.18 13.73 -6.70
N PRO A 367 14.07 14.64 -6.30
CA PRO A 367 15.23 14.30 -5.50
C PRO A 367 14.84 14.11 -4.03
N ILE A 368 15.35 13.06 -3.42
CA ILE A 368 15.20 12.73 -2.00
C ILE A 368 16.56 12.55 -1.35
N ARG A 369 16.65 12.79 -0.04
CA ARG A 369 17.87 12.62 0.75
C ARG A 369 17.74 11.36 1.62
N VAL A 370 18.65 10.40 1.46
CA VAL A 370 18.72 9.22 2.34
C VAL A 370 19.40 9.61 3.65
N GLY A 371 18.84 9.22 4.80
CA GLY A 371 19.39 9.54 6.13
C GLY A 371 20.90 9.27 6.25
N ASP A 372 21.62 10.12 6.98
CA ASP A 372 23.06 9.91 7.27
C ASP A 372 23.30 8.74 8.25
N ASP A 373 22.27 8.41 9.00
CA ASP A 373 22.14 7.33 9.96
C ASP A 373 21.34 6.13 9.44
N ALA A 374 20.95 6.17 8.16
CA ALA A 374 20.21 5.08 7.54
C ALA A 374 20.97 3.74 7.66
N VAL A 375 20.24 2.71 8.07
CA VAL A 375 20.73 1.35 8.19
C VAL A 375 20.67 0.68 6.83
N VAL A 376 21.73 -0.05 6.45
CA VAL A 376 21.74 -0.85 5.22
C VAL A 376 20.76 -2.01 5.35
N GLY A 377 19.80 -2.09 4.43
CA GLY A 377 18.75 -3.09 4.47
C GLY A 377 17.46 -2.59 3.82
N SER A 378 16.36 -3.24 4.15
CA SER A 378 15.03 -2.93 3.64
C SER A 378 14.34 -1.94 4.58
N VAL A 379 14.12 -0.72 4.11
CA VAL A 379 13.46 0.37 4.85
C VAL A 379 12.00 0.44 4.42
N GLN A 380 11.13 0.66 5.40
CA GLN A 380 9.74 0.97 5.10
C GLN A 380 9.59 2.42 4.74
N THR A 381 8.73 2.71 3.77
CA THR A 381 8.44 4.06 3.31
C THR A 381 6.94 4.23 3.10
N ARG A 382 6.47 5.45 3.34
CA ARG A 382 5.07 5.85 3.14
C ARG A 382 5.02 7.11 2.33
N PHE A 383 4.15 7.15 1.33
CA PHE A 383 3.85 8.30 0.51
C PHE A 383 2.39 8.65 0.71
N ARG A 384 2.11 9.93 1.01
CA ARG A 384 0.74 10.41 1.15
C ARG A 384 0.53 11.62 0.26
N LEU A 385 -0.45 11.52 -0.63
CA LEU A 385 -0.84 12.59 -1.53
C LEU A 385 -2.15 13.21 -1.01
N ALA A 386 -2.22 14.54 -0.93
CA ALA A 386 -3.47 15.25 -0.63
C ALA A 386 -3.52 16.64 -1.24
N SER A 387 -4.72 17.22 -1.34
CA SER A 387 -4.86 18.66 -1.61
C SER A 387 -4.39 19.50 -0.40
N SER A 388 -4.50 18.95 0.81
CA SER A 388 -4.15 19.63 2.05
C SER A 388 -2.65 19.50 2.39
N PRO A 389 -1.97 20.59 2.79
CA PRO A 389 -0.59 20.53 3.24
C PRO A 389 -0.48 20.14 4.73
N ASN A 390 0.73 19.75 5.14
CA ASN A 390 1.13 19.43 6.51
C ASN A 390 0.31 18.29 7.12
N ILE A 391 0.07 17.24 6.33
CA ILE A 391 -0.58 16.01 6.80
C ILE A 391 0.44 15.09 7.52
N PRO A 392 0.02 14.37 8.57
CA PRO A 392 0.88 13.44 9.31
C PRO A 392 1.12 12.12 8.56
N SER A 393 1.95 11.23 9.10
CA SER A 393 2.20 9.89 8.54
C SER A 393 1.06 8.90 8.81
N ASP A 394 0.16 9.23 9.72
CA ASP A 394 -0.95 8.42 10.20
C ASP A 394 -2.27 9.23 10.21
N GLY A 395 -3.39 8.60 10.54
CA GLY A 395 -4.72 9.21 10.66
C GLY A 395 -5.38 9.64 9.35
N TYR A 396 -6.69 9.92 9.44
CA TYR A 396 -7.50 10.36 8.31
C TYR A 396 -7.09 11.73 7.78
N VAL A 397 -6.94 11.82 6.47
CA VAL A 397 -6.79 13.04 5.68
C VAL A 397 -7.90 13.04 4.65
N GLY A 398 -8.32 14.23 4.23
CA GLY A 398 -9.40 14.44 3.27
C GLY A 398 -9.28 13.65 1.97
N ASP A 399 -8.91 14.29 0.88
CA ASP A 399 -8.76 13.63 -0.42
C ASP A 399 -7.35 13.06 -0.61
N GLY A 400 -7.23 12.09 -1.51
CA GLY A 400 -5.95 11.61 -2.02
C GLY A 400 -5.75 10.12 -1.75
N GLU A 401 -4.52 9.75 -1.40
CA GLU A 401 -4.07 8.36 -1.34
C GLU A 401 -2.84 8.17 -0.44
N VAL A 402 -2.69 6.95 0.06
CA VAL A 402 -1.58 6.37 0.81
C VAL A 402 -0.98 5.24 -0.04
N GLU A 403 0.30 5.35 -0.39
CA GLU A 403 1.05 4.19 -0.92
C GLU A 403 2.23 3.90 0.02
N ASP A 404 2.42 2.63 0.35
CA ASP A 404 3.52 2.15 1.18
C ASP A 404 4.49 1.30 0.35
N TYR A 405 5.80 1.40 0.60
CA TYR A 405 6.80 0.63 -0.15
C TYR A 405 7.97 0.19 0.73
N VAL A 406 8.52 -0.99 0.41
CA VAL A 406 9.83 -1.42 0.90
C VAL A 406 10.93 -1.12 -0.11
N PHE A 407 11.86 -0.22 0.24
CA PHE A 407 13.05 0.05 -0.56
C PHE A 407 14.33 -0.45 0.11
N ASN A 408 15.36 -0.74 -0.69
CA ASN A 408 16.66 -1.17 -0.16
C ASN A 408 17.65 0.00 -0.09
N VAL A 409 18.16 0.27 1.11
CA VAL A 409 19.28 1.16 1.38
C VAL A 409 20.60 0.37 1.32
N THR A 410 21.60 0.97 0.69
CA THR A 410 22.93 0.37 0.49
C THR A 410 24.05 1.31 0.94
N ASP A 411 25.25 0.77 1.12
CA ASP A 411 26.44 1.60 1.36
C ASP A 411 26.76 2.47 0.13
N PRO A 412 27.34 3.67 0.30
CA PRO A 412 27.81 4.50 -0.81
C PRO A 412 28.79 3.79 -1.75
N GLY A 413 28.61 4.00 -3.04
CA GLY A 413 29.39 3.40 -4.13
C GLY A 413 28.97 1.99 -4.50
N THR A 414 27.75 1.58 -4.11
CA THR A 414 27.21 0.25 -4.36
C THR A 414 26.34 0.25 -5.62
N THR A 415 26.57 -0.72 -6.49
CA THR A 415 25.76 -0.95 -7.68
C THR A 415 24.92 -2.21 -7.50
N VAL A 416 23.61 -2.07 -7.66
CA VAL A 416 22.64 -3.17 -7.70
C VAL A 416 22.34 -3.49 -9.17
N GLN A 417 22.45 -4.75 -9.56
CA GLN A 417 22.11 -5.20 -10.92
C GLN A 417 21.13 -6.36 -10.84
N HIS A 418 20.04 -6.26 -11.59
CA HIS A 418 19.02 -7.29 -11.69
C HIS A 418 19.11 -8.03 -13.02
N SER A 419 18.80 -9.32 -13.01
CA SER A 419 18.38 -10.02 -14.22
C SER A 419 16.97 -9.60 -14.63
N ASN A 420 16.56 -9.94 -15.85
CA ASN A 420 15.13 -10.04 -16.13
C ASN A 420 14.50 -11.08 -15.22
N TYR A 421 13.17 -11.07 -15.12
CA TYR A 421 12.46 -12.21 -14.54
C TYR A 421 12.42 -13.40 -15.50
N TYR A 422 12.43 -14.59 -14.92
CA TYR A 422 12.31 -15.87 -15.61
C TYR A 422 11.27 -16.75 -14.95
N THR A 423 10.55 -17.53 -15.76
CA THR A 423 9.73 -18.65 -15.30
C THR A 423 10.51 -19.94 -15.52
N ALA A 424 10.77 -20.69 -14.46
CA ALA A 424 11.21 -22.08 -14.57
C ALA A 424 10.02 -23.01 -14.33
N ALA A 425 9.85 -23.98 -15.20
CA ALA A 425 8.75 -24.93 -15.18
C ALA A 425 9.29 -26.35 -15.35
N PHE A 426 8.78 -27.28 -14.54
CA PHE A 426 9.29 -28.64 -14.43
C PHE A 426 8.17 -29.67 -14.52
N GLU A 427 8.55 -30.84 -15.00
CA GLU A 427 7.91 -32.13 -14.78
C GLU A 427 8.61 -32.86 -13.63
N ASP A 428 7.88 -33.56 -12.76
CA ASP A 428 8.43 -34.27 -11.60
C ASP A 428 8.61 -35.78 -11.79
N ASN A 429 8.13 -36.34 -12.91
CA ASN A 429 8.06 -37.78 -13.16
C ASN A 429 9.35 -38.41 -13.75
N TRP A 430 10.43 -37.65 -13.94
CA TRP A 430 11.67 -38.17 -14.56
C TRP A 430 12.18 -39.45 -13.85
N PRO A 431 12.57 -40.52 -14.59
CA PRO A 431 12.82 -40.59 -16.03
C PRO A 431 11.61 -41.00 -16.91
N GLU A 432 10.42 -41.11 -16.32
CA GLU A 432 9.20 -41.44 -17.03
C GLU A 432 8.53 -40.17 -17.57
N VAL A 433 7.77 -40.31 -18.66
CA VAL A 433 6.88 -39.25 -19.14
C VAL A 433 5.53 -39.40 -18.44
N GLY A 434 5.11 -38.36 -17.74
CA GLY A 434 3.79 -38.22 -17.15
C GLY A 434 2.75 -37.70 -18.15
N ASP A 435 1.92 -36.77 -17.69
CA ASP A 435 0.94 -35.99 -18.47
C ASP A 435 1.56 -34.81 -19.24
N PHE A 436 2.79 -34.41 -18.91
CA PHE A 436 3.60 -33.47 -19.68
C PHE A 436 2.96 -32.07 -19.85
N ASP A 437 2.35 -31.56 -18.78
CA ASP A 437 1.73 -30.24 -18.74
C ASP A 437 2.70 -29.13 -18.25
N LEU A 438 3.89 -29.51 -17.78
CA LEU A 438 4.96 -28.65 -17.24
C LEU A 438 4.48 -27.72 -16.12
N ASN A 439 3.51 -28.16 -15.31
CA ASN A 439 3.00 -27.39 -14.18
C ASN A 439 3.30 -28.00 -12.80
N ASP A 440 4.01 -29.14 -12.74
CA ASP A 440 4.33 -29.84 -11.48
C ASP A 440 5.01 -28.92 -10.48
N VAL A 441 5.97 -28.10 -10.95
CA VAL A 441 6.53 -26.96 -10.23
C VAL A 441 6.75 -25.82 -11.21
N VAL A 442 6.11 -24.67 -10.96
CA VAL A 442 6.30 -23.43 -11.72
C VAL A 442 6.76 -22.33 -10.78
N VAL A 443 7.91 -21.71 -11.06
CA VAL A 443 8.49 -20.62 -10.27
C VAL A 443 8.83 -19.42 -11.14
N TYR A 444 8.40 -18.24 -10.72
CA TYR A 444 8.73 -16.97 -11.34
C TYR A 444 9.76 -16.24 -10.46
N TYR A 445 10.96 -15.99 -10.97
CA TYR A 445 12.07 -15.49 -10.16
C TYR A 445 13.00 -14.55 -10.92
N ARG A 446 13.84 -13.82 -10.18
CA ARG A 446 14.96 -13.04 -10.70
C ARG A 446 16.19 -13.18 -9.81
N THR A 447 17.34 -12.93 -10.40
CA THR A 447 18.62 -12.84 -9.70
C THR A 447 19.01 -11.37 -9.56
N THR A 448 19.56 -11.00 -8.40
CA THR A 448 20.13 -9.67 -8.14
C THR A 448 21.56 -9.82 -7.64
N ILE A 449 22.47 -8.95 -8.10
CA ILE A 449 23.81 -8.84 -7.50
C ILE A 449 24.03 -7.45 -6.94
N LEU A 450 24.72 -7.41 -5.79
CA LEU A 450 25.16 -6.19 -5.13
C LEU A 450 26.69 -6.12 -5.25
N SER A 451 27.22 -5.07 -5.87
CA SER A 451 28.65 -4.93 -6.14
C SER A 451 29.20 -3.58 -5.70
N LYS A 452 30.47 -3.55 -5.27
CA LYS A 452 31.19 -2.33 -4.92
C LYS A 452 32.57 -2.40 -5.56
N GLU A 453 32.91 -1.38 -6.34
CA GLU A 453 34.18 -1.34 -7.09
C GLU A 453 34.43 -2.61 -7.94
N ASP A 454 33.38 -3.12 -8.61
CA ASP A 454 33.35 -4.36 -9.42
C ASP A 454 33.40 -5.69 -8.63
N ALA A 455 33.65 -5.68 -7.32
CA ALA A 455 33.55 -6.86 -6.47
C ALA A 455 32.09 -7.13 -6.07
N VAL A 456 31.58 -8.32 -6.37
CA VAL A 456 30.21 -8.72 -5.99
C VAL A 456 30.20 -9.20 -4.56
N LEU A 457 29.62 -8.37 -3.70
CA LEU A 457 29.52 -8.62 -2.26
C LEU A 457 28.40 -9.62 -1.95
N ARG A 458 27.36 -9.66 -2.78
CA ARG A 458 26.14 -10.45 -2.52
C ARG A 458 25.41 -10.82 -3.80
N MET A 459 24.86 -12.02 -3.84
CA MET A 459 23.89 -12.47 -4.84
C MET A 459 22.57 -12.87 -4.15
N ASP A 460 21.46 -12.43 -4.70
CA ASP A 460 20.11 -12.72 -4.23
C ASP A 460 19.32 -13.44 -5.34
N ILE A 461 18.51 -14.43 -4.96
CA ILE A 461 17.51 -15.08 -5.82
C ILE A 461 16.16 -14.90 -5.15
N THR A 462 15.27 -14.13 -5.79
CA THR A 462 13.95 -13.79 -5.26
C THR A 462 12.89 -14.25 -6.23
N GLY A 463 11.82 -14.86 -5.73
CA GLY A 463 10.74 -15.31 -6.60
C GLY A 463 9.48 -15.76 -5.86
N THR A 464 8.50 -16.13 -6.67
CA THR A 464 7.17 -16.59 -6.26
C THR A 464 6.90 -17.95 -6.88
N ILE A 465 6.35 -18.86 -6.09
CA ILE A 465 5.85 -20.14 -6.61
C ILE A 465 4.51 -19.88 -7.29
N MET A 466 4.45 -20.11 -8.59
CA MET A 466 3.29 -19.80 -9.42
C MET A 466 2.28 -20.94 -9.44
N ALA A 467 2.76 -22.18 -9.41
CA ALA A 467 1.92 -23.38 -9.40
C ALA A 467 2.67 -24.61 -8.86
N TYR A 468 1.89 -25.59 -8.41
CA TYR A 468 2.35 -26.90 -7.96
C TYR A 468 1.32 -27.98 -8.32
N GLY A 469 1.44 -28.58 -9.51
CA GLY A 469 0.63 -29.71 -10.01
C GLY A 469 1.08 -31.09 -9.53
N ALA A 470 2.12 -31.15 -8.70
CA ALA A 470 2.78 -32.41 -8.39
C ALA A 470 2.10 -33.27 -7.31
N SER A 471 2.00 -34.58 -7.59
CA SER A 471 1.64 -35.58 -6.58
C SER A 471 2.82 -35.97 -5.68
N TYR A 472 4.05 -35.91 -6.18
CA TYR A 472 5.23 -36.13 -5.35
C TYR A 472 5.56 -34.91 -4.50
N GLY A 473 6.47 -35.07 -3.54
CA GLY A 473 7.05 -33.93 -2.83
C GLY A 473 8.30 -33.49 -3.58
N ASN A 474 8.35 -32.22 -3.96
CA ASN A 474 9.47 -31.64 -4.70
C ASN A 474 10.14 -30.55 -3.86
N GLY A 475 11.45 -30.65 -3.67
CA GLY A 475 12.28 -29.54 -3.26
C GLY A 475 12.65 -28.66 -4.45
N LEU A 476 13.08 -27.43 -4.19
CA LEU A 476 13.46 -26.45 -5.21
C LEU A 476 14.78 -25.78 -4.84
N GLY A 477 15.72 -25.75 -5.78
CA GLY A 477 17.01 -25.10 -5.60
C GLY A 477 17.64 -24.60 -6.89
N TRP A 478 18.79 -23.94 -6.75
CA TRP A 478 19.62 -23.45 -7.84
C TRP A 478 21.03 -23.98 -7.71
N LYS A 479 21.60 -24.43 -8.83
CA LYS A 479 23.01 -24.76 -8.96
C LYS A 479 23.77 -23.55 -9.50
N LEU A 480 24.74 -23.07 -8.73
CA LEU A 480 25.61 -21.95 -9.07
C LEU A 480 26.94 -22.53 -9.57
N ASP A 481 27.02 -22.80 -10.86
CA ASP A 481 28.20 -23.39 -11.48
C ASP A 481 29.44 -22.51 -11.32
N GLY A 482 30.59 -23.14 -11.04
CA GLY A 482 31.86 -22.46 -10.82
C GLY A 482 32.08 -21.85 -9.43
N PHE A 483 31.14 -22.03 -8.50
CA PHE A 483 31.27 -21.60 -7.10
C PHE A 483 31.23 -22.79 -6.15
N ASP A 484 31.95 -22.68 -5.04
CA ASP A 484 31.93 -23.61 -3.92
C ASP A 484 31.34 -22.93 -2.66
N GLU A 485 30.92 -23.71 -1.66
CA GLU A 485 30.43 -23.15 -0.38
C GLU A 485 31.45 -22.28 0.36
N SER A 486 32.76 -22.44 0.11
CA SER A 486 33.79 -21.59 0.71
C SER A 486 33.83 -20.18 0.13
N ASP A 487 33.21 -19.95 -1.02
CA ASP A 487 33.16 -18.64 -1.66
C ASP A 487 32.11 -17.74 -1.02
N VAL A 488 31.16 -18.30 -0.28
CA VAL A 488 30.07 -17.58 0.37
C VAL A 488 30.24 -17.53 1.90
N ASP A 489 29.83 -16.41 2.49
CA ASP A 489 29.73 -16.29 3.94
C ASP A 489 28.44 -16.95 4.45
N LEU A 490 28.58 -18.22 4.82
CA LEU A 490 27.49 -19.02 5.35
C LEU A 490 26.89 -18.48 6.66
N GLN A 491 27.59 -17.63 7.42
CA GLN A 491 27.04 -17.07 8.66
C GLN A 491 26.01 -15.99 8.39
N THR A 492 26.17 -15.25 7.29
CA THR A 492 25.31 -14.14 6.89
C THR A 492 24.36 -14.48 5.74
N ALA A 493 24.50 -15.68 5.16
CA ALA A 493 23.50 -16.24 4.25
C ALA A 493 22.14 -16.42 4.93
N ARG A 494 21.06 -16.09 4.20
CA ARG A 494 19.67 -16.22 4.67
C ARG A 494 18.73 -16.73 3.58
N VAL A 495 17.68 -17.42 4.03
CA VAL A 495 16.48 -17.73 3.24
C VAL A 495 15.33 -17.09 3.97
N GLN A 496 14.49 -16.39 3.23
CA GLN A 496 13.21 -15.88 3.67
C GLN A 496 12.12 -16.64 2.93
N LYS A 497 11.09 -17.07 3.67
CA LYS A 497 9.86 -17.65 3.12
C LYS A 497 8.68 -16.87 3.65
N ASN A 498 7.84 -16.32 2.77
CA ASN A 498 6.67 -15.50 3.13
C ASN A 498 7.01 -14.45 4.21
N GLY A 499 8.07 -13.65 3.97
CA GLY A 499 8.53 -12.64 4.93
C GLY A 499 9.29 -13.17 6.16
N ALA A 500 9.20 -14.46 6.50
CA ALA A 500 9.88 -15.02 7.66
C ALA A 500 11.35 -15.36 7.37
N THR A 501 12.28 -14.60 7.95
CA THR A 501 13.73 -14.83 7.77
C THR A 501 14.25 -15.98 8.62
N ARG A 502 15.05 -16.85 8.00
CA ARG A 502 15.88 -17.84 8.68
C ARG A 502 17.35 -17.49 8.46
N VAL A 503 18.03 -17.14 9.56
CA VAL A 503 19.48 -16.92 9.57
C VAL A 503 20.21 -18.24 9.69
N ASN A 504 21.47 -18.26 9.28
CA ASN A 504 22.36 -19.41 9.44
C ASN A 504 21.88 -20.68 8.72
N ILE A 505 21.45 -20.55 7.47
CA ILE A 505 21.11 -21.68 6.61
C ILE A 505 22.38 -22.35 6.03
N SER A 506 22.27 -23.63 5.69
CA SER A 506 23.19 -24.25 4.73
C SER A 506 22.61 -23.97 3.34
N PRO A 507 23.39 -23.42 2.39
CA PRO A 507 22.97 -23.27 1.00
C PRO A 507 22.39 -24.59 0.48
N PHE A 508 23.06 -25.70 0.76
CA PHE A 508 22.67 -27.00 0.27
C PHE A 508 21.35 -27.55 0.86
N THR A 509 21.14 -27.50 2.18
CA THR A 509 19.92 -28.09 2.76
C THR A 509 18.79 -27.08 2.92
N GLY A 510 19.02 -25.78 2.71
CA GLY A 510 18.06 -24.71 3.02
C GLY A 510 17.72 -24.57 4.52
N GLU A 511 17.83 -25.64 5.32
CA GLU A 511 17.23 -25.75 6.65
C GLU A 511 18.19 -26.24 7.76
N ASP A 512 19.29 -26.95 7.45
CA ASP A 512 20.17 -27.53 8.48
C ASP A 512 21.68 -27.53 8.13
N LYS A 513 22.45 -26.73 8.89
CA LYS A 513 23.93 -26.66 8.86
C LYS A 513 24.65 -27.88 9.44
N SER A 514 23.95 -28.77 10.16
CA SER A 514 24.55 -29.98 10.74
C SER A 514 24.93 -31.02 9.68
N VAL A 515 24.37 -30.87 8.48
CA VAL A 515 24.69 -31.68 7.31
C VAL A 515 25.83 -31.02 6.57
N ALA A 516 27.02 -31.61 6.67
CA ALA A 516 28.17 -31.15 5.92
C ALA A 516 27.90 -31.24 4.41
N SER A 517 28.31 -30.20 3.69
CA SER A 517 28.38 -30.23 2.24
C SER A 517 29.37 -31.29 1.77
N PRO A 518 29.05 -32.07 0.73
CA PRO A 518 29.98 -33.02 0.15
C PRO A 518 31.06 -32.35 -0.73
N GLY A 519 30.96 -31.03 -0.97
CA GLY A 519 31.86 -30.26 -1.84
C GLY A 519 31.49 -30.34 -3.33
N GLY A 520 32.19 -29.56 -4.15
CA GLY A 520 31.81 -29.28 -5.54
C GLY A 520 30.79 -28.16 -5.60
N ASP A 521 29.92 -28.20 -6.61
CA ASP A 521 28.97 -27.14 -6.96
C ASP A 521 28.23 -26.52 -5.75
N LEU A 522 28.22 -25.18 -5.69
CA LEU A 522 27.38 -24.42 -4.77
C LEU A 522 25.91 -24.59 -5.17
N VAL A 523 25.15 -25.20 -4.27
CA VAL A 523 23.70 -25.39 -4.42
C VAL A 523 23.00 -24.57 -3.35
N VAL A 524 21.94 -23.86 -3.74
CA VAL A 524 21.12 -23.05 -2.83
C VAL A 524 19.67 -23.48 -2.91
N VAL A 525 19.02 -23.71 -1.76
CA VAL A 525 17.67 -24.29 -1.69
C VAL A 525 16.66 -23.27 -1.15
N ALA A 526 15.57 -23.06 -1.88
CA ALA A 526 14.44 -22.25 -1.43
C ALA A 526 13.49 -23.05 -0.54
N SER A 527 13.25 -24.32 -0.88
CA SER A 527 12.40 -25.22 -0.11
C SER A 527 12.89 -26.67 -0.24
N LEU A 528 12.89 -27.40 0.89
CA LEU A 528 13.15 -28.84 0.88
C LEU A 528 11.95 -29.67 0.42
N ASN A 529 10.74 -29.09 0.51
CA ASN A 529 9.51 -29.76 0.12
C ASN A 529 8.38 -28.73 -0.05
N LEU A 530 8.19 -28.25 -1.28
CA LEU A 530 7.17 -27.28 -1.64
C LEU A 530 5.76 -27.74 -1.27
N LYS A 531 5.48 -29.03 -1.35
CA LYS A 531 4.18 -29.60 -0.97
C LYS A 531 3.79 -29.34 0.49
N ASN A 532 4.79 -29.23 1.38
CA ASN A 532 4.55 -28.90 2.79
C ASN A 532 4.52 -27.39 3.04
N ASP A 533 5.14 -26.61 2.15
CA ASP A 533 5.33 -25.18 2.32
C ASP A 533 4.22 -24.35 1.70
N LEU A 534 3.54 -24.88 0.69
CA LEU A 534 2.44 -24.25 -0.02
C LEU A 534 1.08 -24.47 0.67
N PRO A 535 0.16 -23.50 0.61
CA PRO A 535 -1.19 -23.61 1.15
C PRO A 535 -2.10 -24.41 0.20
N ILE A 536 -1.76 -25.67 -0.10
CA ILE A 536 -2.56 -26.52 -1.00
C ILE A 536 -3.90 -26.84 -0.33
N ASN A 537 -4.99 -26.31 -0.89
CA ASN A 537 -6.33 -26.60 -0.42
C ASN A 537 -6.75 -28.03 -0.84
N GLY A 538 -7.30 -28.80 0.10
CA GLY A 538 -7.75 -30.17 -0.17
C GLY A 538 -8.84 -30.28 -1.24
N GLU A 539 -9.62 -29.21 -1.48
CA GLU A 539 -10.63 -29.15 -2.55
C GLU A 539 -10.00 -28.99 -3.94
N CYS A 540 -8.84 -28.34 -4.02
CA CYS A 540 -8.15 -28.03 -5.27
C CYS A 540 -7.18 -29.14 -5.69
N MET A 541 -6.80 -30.00 -4.73
CA MET A 541 -5.86 -31.13 -4.83
C MET A 541 -4.40 -30.72 -5.05
N PHE A 542 -4.19 -29.73 -5.92
CA PHE A 542 -2.93 -29.09 -6.26
C PHE A 542 -3.03 -27.59 -6.01
N HIS A 543 -1.97 -26.84 -6.30
CA HIS A 543 -1.97 -25.38 -6.15
C HIS A 543 -1.88 -24.71 -7.51
N ARG A 544 -2.92 -23.96 -7.87
CA ARG A 544 -3.01 -23.09 -9.06
C ARG A 544 -2.82 -23.84 -10.37
N THR A 545 -3.30 -25.08 -10.47
CA THR A 545 -3.29 -25.87 -11.73
C THR A 545 -4.67 -26.36 -12.12
N ASN A 546 -5.57 -26.53 -11.15
CA ASN A 546 -6.91 -27.08 -11.38
C ASN A 546 -7.92 -25.95 -11.71
N PRO A 547 -8.44 -25.87 -12.96
CA PRO A 547 -9.34 -24.80 -13.37
C PRO A 547 -10.74 -24.90 -12.74
N SER A 548 -11.05 -25.97 -12.02
CA SER A 548 -12.31 -26.11 -11.27
C SER A 548 -12.19 -25.66 -9.81
N CYS A 549 -10.99 -25.30 -9.35
CA CYS A 549 -10.78 -24.74 -8.01
C CYS A 549 -11.27 -23.29 -7.96
N SER A 550 -11.82 -22.87 -6.82
CA SER A 550 -12.18 -21.47 -6.62
C SER A 550 -10.91 -20.62 -6.43
N PRO A 551 -10.75 -19.50 -7.15
CA PRO A 551 -9.59 -18.63 -7.00
C PRO A 551 -9.37 -18.14 -5.56
N THR A 552 -10.45 -17.91 -4.81
CA THR A 552 -10.39 -17.49 -3.40
C THR A 552 -9.70 -18.51 -2.49
N LEU A 553 -9.67 -19.80 -2.86
CA LEU A 553 -8.99 -20.84 -2.09
C LEU A 553 -7.50 -20.95 -2.42
N GLU A 554 -7.03 -20.25 -3.46
CA GLU A 554 -5.66 -20.26 -3.96
C GLU A 554 -5.07 -18.85 -4.12
N ALA A 555 -5.65 -17.86 -3.43
CA ALA A 555 -5.20 -16.47 -3.44
C ALA A 555 -3.79 -16.31 -2.82
N ASP A 556 -3.49 -17.08 -1.77
CA ASP A 556 -2.19 -17.06 -1.11
C ASP A 556 -1.09 -17.65 -2.00
N GLN A 557 -0.07 -16.85 -2.31
CA GLN A 557 1.15 -17.32 -2.99
C GLN A 557 2.32 -17.46 -2.01
N MET A 558 3.19 -18.45 -2.25
CA MET A 558 4.46 -18.55 -1.54
C MET A 558 5.54 -17.71 -2.23
N THR A 559 6.14 -16.79 -1.48
CA THR A 559 7.31 -16.03 -1.90
C THR A 559 8.56 -16.51 -1.18
N PHE A 560 9.71 -16.39 -1.84
CA PHE A 560 11.00 -16.68 -1.24
C PHE A 560 12.07 -15.68 -1.65
N SER A 561 13.07 -15.54 -0.79
CA SER A 561 14.31 -14.80 -1.07
C SER A 561 15.48 -15.56 -0.50
N ILE A 562 16.41 -15.98 -1.35
CA ILE A 562 17.70 -16.54 -0.97
C ILE A 562 18.71 -15.42 -1.10
N SER A 563 19.53 -15.19 -0.08
CA SER A 563 20.64 -14.26 -0.17
C SER A 563 21.96 -14.84 0.29
N LEU A 564 22.97 -14.62 -0.55
CA LEU A 564 24.28 -15.24 -0.51
C LEU A 564 25.36 -14.15 -0.56
N PRO A 565 25.79 -13.65 0.60
CA PRO A 565 26.98 -12.81 0.69
C PRO A 565 28.22 -13.63 0.33
N PHE A 566 29.14 -13.05 -0.45
CA PHE A 566 30.44 -13.67 -0.73
C PHE A 566 31.38 -13.47 0.45
N ALA A 567 32.21 -14.48 0.73
CA ALA A 567 33.22 -14.41 1.77
C ALA A 567 34.31 -13.40 1.40
N SER A 568 34.78 -12.64 2.39
CA SER A 568 35.79 -11.61 2.15
C SER A 568 37.07 -12.18 1.53
N GLY A 569 37.46 -11.64 0.37
CA GLY A 569 38.60 -12.08 -0.44
C GLY A 569 38.25 -13.12 -1.53
N ASN A 570 37.02 -13.62 -1.56
CA ASN A 570 36.50 -14.57 -2.55
C ASN A 570 35.41 -13.94 -3.45
N GLU A 571 35.21 -12.62 -3.38
CA GLU A 571 34.20 -11.93 -4.17
C GLU A 571 34.48 -12.04 -5.68
N PRO A 572 33.54 -12.55 -6.50
CA PRO A 572 33.70 -12.56 -7.94
C PRO A 572 33.54 -11.15 -8.53
N THR A 573 33.96 -10.96 -9.77
CA THR A 573 33.67 -9.70 -10.49
C THR A 573 32.26 -9.73 -11.06
N ALA A 574 31.60 -8.58 -11.19
CA ALA A 574 30.26 -8.50 -11.77
C ALA A 574 30.24 -9.12 -13.19
N SER A 575 31.29 -8.86 -13.98
CA SER A 575 31.47 -9.43 -15.32
C SER A 575 31.58 -10.96 -15.35
N SER A 576 32.08 -11.60 -14.28
CA SER A 576 32.22 -13.05 -14.21
C SER A 576 30.90 -13.78 -13.92
N LEU A 577 29.91 -13.09 -13.37
CA LEU A 577 28.56 -13.61 -13.10
C LEU A 577 27.57 -13.36 -14.24
N MET A 578 27.99 -12.68 -15.31
CA MET A 578 27.10 -12.34 -16.43
C MET A 578 27.08 -13.44 -17.51
N PRO A 579 25.89 -13.77 -18.08
CA PRO A 579 24.58 -13.23 -17.75
C PRO A 579 24.03 -13.83 -16.45
N LEU A 580 23.31 -13.01 -15.67
CA LEU A 580 22.70 -13.43 -14.39
C LEU A 580 21.59 -14.49 -14.52
N SER A 581 21.23 -14.86 -15.75
CA SER A 581 20.30 -15.95 -16.07
C SER A 581 20.99 -17.31 -16.19
N GLY A 582 22.31 -17.38 -16.01
CA GLY A 582 23.10 -18.60 -16.19
C GLY A 582 23.05 -19.59 -15.02
N PHE A 583 22.27 -19.31 -13.97
CA PHE A 583 22.13 -20.20 -12.82
C PHE A 583 20.95 -21.14 -13.03
N ASP A 584 21.19 -22.43 -12.81
CA ASP A 584 20.28 -23.50 -13.18
C ASP A 584 19.30 -23.81 -12.04
N PRO A 585 18.00 -23.48 -12.17
CA PRO A 585 16.99 -23.96 -11.25
C PRO A 585 16.77 -25.46 -11.47
N PHE A 586 16.50 -26.18 -10.39
CA PHE A 586 16.18 -27.59 -10.46
C PHE A 586 15.25 -28.00 -9.31
N ILE A 587 14.51 -29.08 -9.53
CA ILE A 587 13.72 -29.73 -8.49
C ILE A 587 14.37 -31.04 -8.06
N PHE A 588 14.06 -31.51 -6.87
CA PHE A 588 14.58 -32.78 -6.36
C PHE A 588 13.56 -33.51 -5.49
N GLY A 589 13.70 -34.83 -5.39
CA GLY A 589 12.78 -35.65 -4.59
C GLY A 589 12.81 -35.27 -3.10
N ALA A 590 11.65 -35.05 -2.50
CA ALA A 590 11.56 -34.68 -1.09
C ALA A 590 11.97 -35.85 -0.18
N GLY A 591 13.19 -35.79 0.37
CA GLY A 591 13.65 -36.61 1.51
C GLY A 591 13.58 -38.15 1.34
N ALA A 592 14.12 -38.89 2.30
CA ALA A 592 14.09 -40.36 2.25
C ALA A 592 12.71 -40.92 2.66
N GLY A 593 12.17 -41.86 1.88
CA GLY A 593 10.99 -42.66 2.25
C GLY A 593 9.69 -42.23 1.59
N TYR A 594 9.71 -41.18 0.76
CA TYR A 594 8.58 -40.81 -0.08
C TYR A 594 8.58 -41.64 -1.37
N TYR A 595 7.41 -42.16 -1.73
CA TYR A 595 7.22 -42.86 -2.99
C TYR A 595 7.44 -41.90 -4.16
N HIS A 596 8.10 -42.39 -5.22
CA HIS A 596 8.43 -41.58 -6.39
C HIS A 596 8.45 -42.47 -7.64
N GLY A 597 7.33 -43.13 -7.94
CA GLY A 597 7.21 -44.02 -9.11
C GLY A 597 7.75 -45.44 -8.91
N ASP A 598 7.35 -46.34 -9.81
CA ASP A 598 7.68 -47.78 -9.76
C ASP A 598 9.08 -48.08 -10.33
N SER A 599 9.69 -47.14 -11.06
CA SER A 599 11.07 -47.24 -11.53
C SER A 599 12.09 -47.32 -10.38
N PHE A 600 11.71 -46.95 -9.15
CA PHE A 600 12.60 -46.89 -8.00
C PHE A 600 12.28 -47.99 -6.99
N SER A 601 13.18 -48.97 -6.87
CA SER A 601 13.05 -50.05 -5.88
C SER A 601 13.19 -49.58 -4.42
N THR A 602 13.80 -48.41 -4.22
CA THR A 602 13.86 -47.66 -2.96
C THR A 602 13.67 -46.19 -3.29
N SER A 603 12.95 -45.46 -2.44
CA SER A 603 12.78 -44.00 -2.56
C SER A 603 14.13 -43.32 -2.83
N PRO A 604 14.27 -42.60 -3.96
CA PRO A 604 15.56 -41.99 -4.33
C PRO A 604 15.85 -40.72 -3.52
N GLY A 605 14.80 -40.10 -2.96
CA GLY A 605 14.90 -38.87 -2.19
C GLY A 605 15.63 -37.76 -2.93
N LYS A 606 16.40 -36.96 -2.20
CA LYS A 606 17.15 -35.81 -2.70
C LYS A 606 18.32 -36.13 -3.63
N ASP A 607 18.64 -37.40 -3.82
CA ASP A 607 19.64 -37.81 -4.82
C ASP A 607 19.02 -37.91 -6.23
N LEU A 608 17.68 -37.81 -6.32
CA LEU A 608 16.95 -37.58 -7.56
C LEU A 608 16.84 -36.08 -7.81
N GLU A 609 17.43 -35.60 -8.90
CA GLU A 609 17.40 -34.20 -9.31
C GLU A 609 16.86 -34.12 -10.74
N ILE A 610 16.08 -33.08 -11.03
CA ILE A 610 15.53 -32.79 -12.35
C ILE A 610 15.85 -31.33 -12.66
N HIS A 611 16.77 -31.12 -13.60
CA HIS A 611 17.29 -29.80 -13.94
C HIS A 611 16.65 -29.27 -15.21
N THR A 612 16.88 -27.98 -15.50
CA THR A 612 16.56 -27.47 -16.82
C THR A 612 17.35 -28.19 -17.90
N ALA A 613 16.76 -28.35 -19.09
CA ALA A 613 17.34 -29.21 -20.11
C ALA A 613 18.77 -28.82 -20.48
N ASP A 614 19.59 -29.85 -20.67
CA ASP A 614 21.02 -29.79 -21.00
C ASP A 614 21.94 -29.29 -19.86
N PHE A 615 21.41 -29.02 -18.66
CA PHE A 615 22.23 -28.85 -17.47
C PHE A 615 22.57 -30.18 -16.80
N PRO A 616 23.82 -30.39 -16.35
CA PRO A 616 24.20 -31.60 -15.64
C PRO A 616 23.71 -31.58 -14.18
N PRO A 617 23.42 -32.76 -13.57
CA PRO A 617 23.11 -32.85 -12.14
C PRO A 617 24.17 -32.20 -11.27
N THR A 618 23.81 -31.91 -10.02
CA THR A 618 24.77 -31.45 -9.03
C THR A 618 25.78 -32.56 -8.71
N SER A 619 26.86 -32.22 -8.01
CA SER A 619 27.79 -33.22 -7.44
C SER A 619 27.11 -34.24 -6.50
N ARG A 620 25.84 -34.03 -6.13
CA ARG A 620 25.06 -34.87 -5.20
C ARG A 620 23.94 -35.68 -5.84
N GLY A 621 23.53 -35.37 -7.05
CA GLY A 621 22.65 -36.20 -7.88
C GLY A 621 23.29 -37.53 -8.28
N THR A 622 23.87 -38.26 -7.30
CA THR A 622 24.70 -39.45 -7.52
C THR A 622 23.89 -40.63 -8.05
N LEU A 623 22.56 -40.60 -7.88
CA LEU A 623 21.66 -41.60 -8.47
C LEU A 623 21.28 -41.26 -9.90
N VAL A 624 21.35 -39.99 -10.32
CA VAL A 624 20.83 -39.53 -11.63
C VAL A 624 21.49 -40.30 -12.78
N SER A 625 22.81 -40.53 -12.73
CA SER A 625 23.51 -41.24 -13.81
C SER A 625 23.10 -42.70 -14.00
N ASP A 626 22.52 -43.33 -12.97
CA ASP A 626 22.04 -44.70 -13.06
C ASP A 626 20.73 -44.81 -13.88
N PHE A 627 20.05 -43.67 -14.11
CA PHE A 627 18.78 -43.59 -14.85
C PHE A 627 18.91 -43.02 -16.26
N TYR A 628 20.13 -42.67 -16.70
CA TYR A 628 20.35 -42.24 -18.07
C TYR A 628 19.97 -43.34 -19.07
N GLY A 629 19.09 -43.01 -20.02
CA GLY A 629 18.59 -43.95 -21.01
C GLY A 629 17.56 -44.96 -20.46
N ILE A 630 17.06 -44.76 -19.23
CA ILE A 630 15.96 -45.56 -18.65
C ILE A 630 14.62 -44.89 -18.98
N ALA A 631 13.58 -45.70 -19.19
CA ALA A 631 12.24 -45.25 -19.53
C ALA A 631 12.23 -44.34 -20.78
N GLN A 632 11.92 -43.05 -20.64
CA GLN A 632 11.90 -42.08 -21.73
C GLN A 632 13.09 -41.13 -21.73
N ASP A 633 13.95 -41.17 -20.70
CA ASP A 633 15.21 -40.42 -20.65
C ASP A 633 16.14 -40.79 -21.82
N ASP A 634 16.72 -39.76 -22.42
CA ASP A 634 17.73 -39.86 -23.48
C ASP A 634 18.92 -38.94 -23.16
N SER A 635 19.26 -38.82 -21.87
CA SER A 635 20.43 -38.09 -21.40
C SER A 635 21.71 -38.80 -21.86
N ASP A 636 22.62 -38.03 -22.45
CA ASP A 636 23.93 -38.47 -22.91
C ASP A 636 24.98 -37.41 -22.53
N PRO A 637 25.71 -37.62 -21.41
CA PRO A 637 26.79 -36.74 -20.99
C PRO A 637 27.90 -36.53 -22.02
N SER A 638 28.05 -37.43 -22.99
CA SER A 638 29.09 -37.29 -24.02
C SER A 638 28.76 -36.28 -25.12
N SER A 639 27.49 -35.84 -25.18
CA SER A 639 26.99 -34.83 -26.11
C SER A 639 26.39 -33.61 -25.39
N ASP A 640 26.67 -33.47 -24.08
CA ASP A 640 26.10 -32.43 -23.21
C ASP A 640 24.56 -32.38 -23.26
N LYS A 641 23.93 -33.55 -23.45
CA LYS A 641 22.48 -33.70 -23.49
C LYS A 641 22.01 -34.26 -22.14
N TYR A 642 21.15 -33.53 -21.44
CA TYR A 642 20.62 -33.94 -20.14
C TYR A 642 19.13 -33.61 -20.04
N TYR A 643 18.37 -34.44 -19.33
CA TYR A 643 16.96 -34.23 -19.04
C TYR A 643 16.13 -33.92 -20.31
N ARG A 644 16.34 -34.73 -21.35
CA ARG A 644 15.54 -34.73 -22.57
C ARG A 644 15.06 -36.12 -22.93
N THR A 645 13.84 -36.19 -23.47
CA THR A 645 13.32 -37.44 -24.03
C THR A 645 14.00 -37.81 -25.35
N THR A 646 13.72 -39.01 -25.86
CA THR A 646 14.14 -39.42 -27.22
C THR A 646 13.56 -38.53 -28.34
N GLN A 647 12.45 -37.82 -28.06
CA GLN A 647 11.84 -36.83 -28.95
C GLN A 647 12.34 -35.40 -28.66
N ASN A 648 13.37 -35.27 -27.82
CA ASN A 648 14.00 -34.01 -27.43
C ASN A 648 13.11 -33.10 -26.53
N MET A 649 12.05 -33.65 -25.94
CA MET A 649 11.19 -32.91 -25.02
C MET A 649 11.91 -32.72 -23.67
N PRO A 650 11.96 -31.51 -23.11
CA PRO A 650 12.68 -31.20 -21.86
C PRO A 650 11.83 -31.46 -20.61
N TRP A 651 12.39 -32.06 -19.54
CA TRP A 651 11.68 -32.13 -18.23
C TRP A 651 11.73 -30.81 -17.45
N GLY A 652 12.68 -29.93 -17.74
CA GLY A 652 12.74 -28.60 -17.15
C GLY A 652 13.03 -27.54 -18.21
N ILE A 653 12.33 -26.41 -18.15
CA ILE A 653 12.47 -25.30 -19.09
C ILE A 653 12.63 -23.97 -18.37
N LEU A 654 13.31 -23.02 -19.03
CA LEU A 654 13.46 -21.65 -18.58
C LEU A 654 12.90 -20.69 -19.62
N ILE A 655 11.98 -19.83 -19.21
CA ILE A 655 11.25 -18.87 -20.06
C ILE A 655 11.55 -17.46 -19.57
N SER A 656 11.99 -16.56 -20.45
CA SER A 656 12.32 -15.17 -20.10
C SER A 656 11.10 -14.24 -20.10
N SER A 657 10.01 -14.66 -19.47
CA SER A 657 8.71 -13.97 -19.43
C SER A 657 7.85 -14.57 -18.32
N PRO A 658 6.88 -13.84 -17.75
CA PRO A 658 5.70 -14.45 -17.17
C PRO A 658 5.10 -15.47 -18.14
N TRP A 659 4.63 -16.60 -17.63
CA TRP A 659 4.13 -17.70 -18.44
C TRP A 659 2.82 -18.23 -17.88
N ASN A 660 1.83 -18.39 -18.76
CA ASN A 660 0.54 -18.98 -18.42
C ASN A 660 0.66 -20.49 -18.53
N HIS A 661 0.99 -21.15 -17.43
CA HIS A 661 1.17 -22.60 -17.43
C HIS A 661 -0.14 -23.33 -17.80
N PRO A 662 -0.04 -24.49 -18.47
CA PRO A 662 -1.18 -25.36 -18.74
C PRO A 662 -1.96 -25.73 -17.47
N SER A 663 -3.27 -25.90 -17.61
CA SER A 663 -4.07 -26.54 -16.55
C SER A 663 -3.64 -27.99 -16.34
N GLU A 664 -3.89 -28.50 -15.14
CA GLU A 664 -3.61 -29.87 -14.74
C GLU A 664 -4.06 -30.90 -15.80
N TYR A 665 -3.18 -31.85 -16.14
CA TYR A 665 -3.39 -32.93 -17.11
C TYR A 665 -3.46 -32.50 -18.58
N ILE A 666 -3.23 -31.22 -18.91
CA ILE A 666 -3.24 -30.74 -20.30
C ILE A 666 -1.81 -30.60 -20.82
N ASP A 667 -1.40 -31.55 -21.68
CA ASP A 667 -0.09 -31.53 -22.36
C ASP A 667 0.22 -30.14 -22.93
N VAL A 668 1.41 -29.62 -22.63
CA VAL A 668 1.87 -28.29 -23.03
C VAL A 668 1.76 -28.04 -24.54
N SER A 669 1.89 -29.07 -25.37
CA SER A 669 1.78 -28.99 -26.84
C SER A 669 0.35 -28.69 -27.30
N GLU A 670 -0.66 -29.02 -26.49
CA GLU A 670 -2.05 -28.67 -26.74
C GLU A 670 -2.38 -27.22 -26.39
N VAL A 671 -1.65 -26.66 -25.44
CA VAL A 671 -1.79 -25.26 -25.00
C VAL A 671 -0.96 -24.35 -25.90
N TYR A 672 0.26 -24.78 -26.24
CA TYR A 672 1.23 -24.05 -27.05
C TYR A 672 1.56 -24.84 -28.32
N PRO A 673 0.85 -24.60 -29.44
CA PRO A 673 1.01 -25.39 -30.66
C PRO A 673 2.41 -25.36 -31.30
N GLU A 674 3.21 -24.33 -30.98
CA GLU A 674 4.58 -24.19 -31.47
C GLU A 674 5.63 -24.90 -30.58
N PHE A 675 5.24 -25.38 -29.39
CA PHE A 675 6.14 -25.99 -28.41
C PHE A 675 6.86 -27.22 -28.97
N ALA A 676 6.14 -28.13 -29.64
CA ALA A 676 6.74 -29.36 -30.17
C ALA A 676 7.84 -29.08 -31.21
N GLU A 677 7.66 -28.07 -32.08
CA GLU A 677 8.69 -27.67 -33.05
C GLU A 677 9.89 -27.02 -32.35
N TRP A 678 9.64 -26.19 -31.33
CA TRP A 678 10.70 -25.62 -30.50
C TRP A 678 11.52 -26.72 -29.80
N ALA A 679 10.86 -27.62 -29.08
CA ALA A 679 11.49 -28.69 -28.31
C ALA A 679 12.30 -29.63 -29.20
N THR A 680 11.72 -30.13 -30.30
CA THR A 680 12.39 -31.05 -31.24
C THR A 680 13.59 -30.40 -31.95
N SER A 681 13.61 -29.08 -32.10
CA SER A 681 14.74 -28.34 -32.68
C SER A 681 15.88 -28.04 -31.70
N GLY A 682 15.73 -28.39 -30.41
CA GLY A 682 16.67 -27.99 -29.35
C GLY A 682 16.63 -26.48 -29.09
N GLY A 683 15.47 -25.85 -29.26
CA GLY A 683 15.25 -24.42 -29.03
C GLY A 683 15.66 -23.48 -30.16
N ALA A 684 16.15 -23.99 -31.29
CA ALA A 684 16.58 -23.17 -32.43
C ALA A 684 15.41 -22.59 -33.25
N SER A 685 14.31 -23.35 -33.37
CA SER A 685 13.07 -22.92 -34.03
C SER A 685 12.07 -22.40 -33.01
N LYS A 686 11.21 -21.46 -33.42
CA LYS A 686 10.10 -20.93 -32.60
C LYS A 686 10.53 -20.44 -31.20
N PRO A 687 11.54 -19.56 -31.08
CA PRO A 687 12.05 -19.11 -29.77
C PRO A 687 11.03 -18.32 -28.93
N THR A 688 9.88 -17.97 -29.50
CA THR A 688 8.76 -17.26 -28.87
C THR A 688 7.50 -18.13 -28.75
N TRP A 689 7.64 -19.46 -28.76
CA TRP A 689 6.52 -20.42 -28.71
C TRP A 689 5.54 -20.16 -27.55
N TYR A 690 6.04 -19.63 -26.44
CA TYR A 690 5.31 -19.36 -25.20
C TYR A 690 4.43 -18.10 -25.23
N GLN A 691 4.48 -17.29 -26.29
CA GLN A 691 3.75 -16.01 -26.34
C GLN A 691 2.28 -16.13 -26.73
N ASN A 692 1.85 -17.26 -27.32
CA ASN A 692 0.50 -17.41 -27.88
C ASN A 692 -0.17 -18.70 -27.39
N PRO A 693 -0.59 -18.77 -26.11
CA PRO A 693 -1.32 -19.92 -25.59
C PRO A 693 -2.74 -20.03 -26.16
N ASN A 694 -3.29 -21.23 -26.12
CA ASN A 694 -4.74 -21.43 -26.08
C ASN A 694 -5.24 -21.13 -24.67
N ALA A 695 -5.76 -19.92 -24.46
CA ALA A 695 -6.19 -19.42 -23.15
C ALA A 695 -7.22 -20.33 -22.42
N ASN A 696 -8.06 -21.08 -23.15
CA ASN A 696 -9.04 -22.00 -22.53
C ASN A 696 -8.40 -23.26 -21.93
N LYS A 697 -7.08 -23.40 -22.02
CA LYS A 697 -6.31 -24.56 -21.54
C LYS A 697 -5.18 -24.15 -20.60
N THR A 698 -5.04 -22.86 -20.33
CA THR A 698 -4.14 -22.35 -19.30
C THR A 698 -4.91 -22.20 -18.01
N TRP A 699 -4.23 -22.35 -16.88
CA TRP A 699 -4.79 -21.90 -15.63
C TRP A 699 -4.82 -20.35 -15.61
N SER A 700 -5.95 -19.75 -15.21
CA SER A 700 -6.09 -18.30 -14.99
C SER A 700 -6.96 -18.04 -13.77
N THR A 701 -6.76 -16.88 -13.13
CA THR A 701 -7.61 -16.33 -12.07
C THR A 701 -8.78 -15.51 -12.62
N GLU A 702 -9.01 -15.52 -13.93
CA GLU A 702 -9.95 -14.63 -14.63
C GLU A 702 -11.42 -15.13 -14.56
N ASP A 703 -11.79 -15.83 -13.49
CA ASP A 703 -13.18 -16.14 -13.11
C ASP A 703 -13.53 -15.60 -11.71
#